data_AF-A0A3L6JCS2-F1
#
_entry.id   AF-A0A3L6JCS2-F1
#
_cell.length_a   1.000
_cell.length_b   1.000
_cell.length_c   1.000
_cell.angle_alpha   90.00
_cell.angle_beta   90.00
_cell.angle_gamma   90.00
#
_symmetry.space_group_name_H-M   'P 1'
#
loop_
_entity.id
_entity.type
_entity.pdbx_description
1 polymer ?
#
loop_
_entity_poly.entity_id
_entity_poly.type
_entity_poly.pdbx_seq_one_letter_code
_entity_poly.pdbx_strand_id
1 'polypeptide(L)'
;MSTMEEAREMAPKRRRMMDMVLTLGGLREESAIPASRIAEEIENLKRGLLPLTESILAFPDAYFNAFLDIALRIGLVDQITDKALLREAVSNLEKAVSSGESKGIAGLLNSLKTLLAKTEKTEVESVGRQAADITESLKLIHDTIPRVESVLGEYDEKAKSNATGAIADIKSLAESFSLVLQDSSSNPEARLDALQKLGTKTRYGPFLRAVAQVKRGKREGRISDERLVRLLTGNLVNELYRGMILFILNNAGSKTVVQMSDSMKVSPERIQFVIISMIQRGEVEIAGLDGDAPVFSRVLPATPPTTLIVKRVVQQLRGLVKSLQGPAKDSAKDSLERLGLVQEKLQLLGEYDESMISDHMNAIREAVDAATEAVLQSQSTESSEDLRLLVSAGLEAFTRFRLKIALEKGPRLVSQANVYGEKLDPEVYEKLMETYLDNELERGMILVLIREIGAMTAHDLAEKTHIPQNRVFQHLLRLKRDELLTIAGETHGYVQYDIPRTPNEAEITIKTVGGLALQLTSAQSDLKSILSNLRPDDIGRLASSLDIFSKSCDKMTKIKVAGNVVAEPVLKDVEGKIKSAVLLAYRARARIPSTRPRVTVEELTDIDVPSVMDEYRDMMGYAPLLGFGTINWAHAKCLGCKSCEISCPEHAIELKPTMDIPKFFEFSEDDLKLLPANKAAFYRTVRSLATAKPSGSVALKEGSPGFGKVEVDLWLCVACRTCIRRCPGPESGALDLELKWSLPEVVKAMTAQS
;
A
#
# COMPACT_ATOMS: atom_id res chain seq x y z
N MET A 1 4.26 56.37 -17.80
CA MET A 1 3.55 56.33 -19.09
C MET A 1 3.04 54.90 -19.24
N SER A 2 1.76 54.69 -18.99
CA SER A 2 1.10 53.40 -19.14
C SER A 2 0.89 53.16 -20.63
N THR A 3 1.71 52.32 -21.23
CA THR A 3 1.44 51.80 -22.57
C THR A 3 0.17 50.98 -22.47
N MET A 4 -0.90 51.47 -23.09
CA MET A 4 -2.06 50.65 -23.43
C MET A 4 -1.53 49.35 -24.06
N GLU A 5 -1.75 48.22 -23.40
CA GLU A 5 -1.58 46.90 -24.02
C GLU A 5 -2.57 46.84 -25.18
N GLU A 6 -2.11 47.18 -26.38
CA GLU A 6 -2.80 46.81 -27.61
C GLU A 6 -3.02 45.31 -27.55
N ALA A 7 -4.29 44.88 -27.55
CA ALA A 7 -4.68 43.49 -27.53
C ALA A 7 -3.96 42.76 -28.68
N ARG A 8 -2.96 41.94 -28.36
CA ARG A 8 -2.11 41.29 -29.35
C ARG A 8 -2.98 40.32 -30.17
N GLU A 9 -3.24 40.68 -31.42
CA GLU A 9 -4.21 39.99 -32.27
C GLU A 9 -3.66 38.65 -32.79
N MET A 10 -4.47 37.59 -32.73
CA MET A 10 -4.08 36.24 -33.14
C MET A 10 -3.70 36.18 -34.63
N ALA A 11 -2.64 35.44 -34.97
CA ALA A 11 -2.24 35.19 -36.36
C ALA A 11 -3.43 34.66 -37.20
N PRO A 12 -3.71 35.22 -38.40
CA PRO A 12 -4.92 34.92 -39.18
C PRO A 12 -5.13 33.43 -39.52
N LYS A 13 -4.03 32.68 -39.72
CA LYS A 13 -4.08 31.23 -40.00
C LYS A 13 -4.61 30.44 -38.79
N ARG A 14 -4.18 30.80 -37.58
CA ARG A 14 -4.67 30.17 -36.34
C ARG A 14 -6.12 30.51 -36.08
N ARG A 15 -6.53 31.75 -36.31
CA ARG A 15 -7.93 32.18 -36.14
C ARG A 15 -8.88 31.34 -36.98
N ARG A 16 -8.55 31.10 -38.25
CA ARG A 16 -9.37 30.25 -39.15
C ARG A 16 -9.42 28.78 -38.73
N MET A 17 -8.28 28.20 -38.34
CA MET A 17 -8.26 26.81 -37.89
C MET A 17 -8.99 26.65 -36.55
N MET A 18 -8.91 27.65 -35.67
CA MET A 18 -9.64 27.67 -34.41
C MET A 18 -11.14 27.84 -34.62
N ASP A 19 -11.58 28.76 -35.48
CA ASP A 19 -13.00 28.87 -35.87
C ASP A 19 -13.52 27.53 -36.41
N MET A 20 -12.70 26.81 -37.20
CA MET A 20 -13.05 25.49 -37.70
C MET A 20 -13.13 24.43 -36.59
N VAL A 21 -12.18 24.41 -35.64
CA VAL A 21 -12.19 23.49 -34.49
C VAL A 21 -13.35 23.77 -33.53
N LEU A 22 -13.66 25.05 -33.26
CA LEU A 22 -14.80 25.45 -32.43
C LEU A 22 -16.14 25.08 -33.09
N THR A 23 -16.22 25.20 -34.42
CA THR A 23 -17.41 24.84 -35.19
C THR A 23 -17.59 23.32 -35.28
N LEU A 24 -16.53 22.58 -35.63
CA LEU A 24 -16.58 21.11 -35.75
C LEU A 24 -16.65 20.41 -34.38
N GLY A 25 -16.06 21.00 -33.34
CA GLY A 25 -16.09 20.51 -31.96
C GLY A 25 -17.39 20.82 -31.20
N GLY A 26 -18.33 21.55 -31.81
CA GLY A 26 -19.63 21.86 -31.21
C GLY A 26 -19.56 22.78 -29.98
N LEU A 27 -18.59 23.70 -29.96
CA LEU A 27 -18.37 24.69 -28.89
C LEU A 27 -19.10 26.02 -29.13
N ARG A 28 -19.68 26.24 -30.32
CA ARG A 28 -20.62 27.34 -30.58
C ARG A 28 -22.06 26.84 -30.55
N GLU A 29 -22.94 27.58 -29.88
CA GLU A 29 -24.38 27.31 -29.85
C GLU A 29 -24.97 27.42 -31.27
N GLU A 30 -25.34 26.29 -31.87
CA GLU A 30 -26.13 26.30 -33.10
C GLU A 30 -27.60 26.63 -32.79
N SER A 31 -28.07 27.75 -33.34
CA SER A 31 -29.46 28.18 -33.57
C SER A 31 -30.50 27.72 -32.54
N ALA A 32 -30.84 28.63 -31.63
CA ALA A 32 -31.96 28.54 -30.70
C ALA A 32 -33.26 28.05 -31.37
N ILE A 33 -33.74 26.89 -30.94
CA ILE A 33 -35.12 26.48 -31.18
C ILE A 33 -36.03 27.58 -30.60
N PRO A 34 -37.07 28.05 -31.33
CA PRO A 34 -37.97 29.07 -30.82
C PRO A 34 -38.54 28.67 -29.46
N ALA A 35 -38.52 29.59 -28.48
CA ALA A 35 -38.99 29.33 -27.11
C ALA A 35 -40.44 28.80 -27.07
N SER A 36 -41.27 29.16 -28.04
CA SER A 36 -42.63 28.63 -28.22
C SER A 36 -42.66 27.13 -28.49
N ARG A 37 -41.73 26.61 -29.31
CA ARG A 37 -41.63 25.18 -29.64
C ARG A 37 -41.07 24.36 -28.48
N ILE A 38 -40.18 24.97 -27.68
CA ILE A 38 -39.68 24.37 -26.44
C ILE A 38 -40.81 24.25 -25.42
N ALA A 39 -41.62 25.29 -25.23
CA ALA A 39 -42.77 25.27 -24.33
C ALA A 39 -43.82 24.23 -24.74
N GLU A 40 -44.09 24.09 -26.05
CA GLU A 40 -45.03 23.09 -26.58
C GLU A 40 -44.56 21.65 -26.33
N GLU A 41 -43.28 21.36 -26.58
CA GLU A 41 -42.71 20.03 -26.33
C GLU A 41 -42.65 19.70 -24.82
N ILE A 42 -42.42 20.69 -23.95
CA ILE A 42 -42.50 20.51 -22.49
C ILE A 42 -43.93 20.19 -22.04
N GLU A 43 -44.95 20.88 -22.57
CA GLU A 43 -46.34 20.60 -22.23
C GLU A 43 -46.80 19.24 -22.77
N ASN A 44 -46.35 18.84 -23.96
CA ASN A 44 -46.58 17.49 -24.48
C ASN A 44 -45.93 16.41 -23.62
N LEU A 45 -44.70 16.65 -23.13
CA LEU A 45 -44.02 15.75 -22.22
C LEU A 45 -44.76 15.63 -20.88
N LYS A 46 -45.21 16.75 -20.28
CA LYS A 46 -46.02 16.73 -19.06
C LYS A 46 -47.31 15.94 -19.24
N ARG A 47 -48.05 16.19 -20.33
CA ARG A 47 -49.31 15.50 -20.64
C ARG A 47 -49.11 14.00 -20.80
N GLY A 48 -47.99 13.57 -21.40
CA GLY A 48 -47.64 12.17 -21.55
C GLY A 48 -47.16 11.49 -20.26
N LEU A 49 -46.47 12.22 -19.37
CA LEU A 49 -45.91 11.68 -18.13
C LEU A 49 -46.93 11.63 -16.98
N LEU A 50 -47.79 12.64 -16.83
CA LEU A 50 -48.81 12.73 -15.78
C LEU A 50 -49.56 11.42 -15.48
N PRO A 51 -50.14 10.71 -16.48
CA PRO A 51 -50.87 9.47 -16.24
C PRO A 51 -49.97 8.28 -15.83
N LEU A 52 -48.66 8.36 -16.04
CA LEU A 52 -47.69 7.31 -15.71
C LEU A 52 -47.02 7.55 -14.36
N THR A 53 -46.86 8.82 -13.97
CA THR A 53 -46.13 9.26 -12.78
C THR A 53 -46.61 8.60 -11.49
N GLU A 54 -47.92 8.53 -11.26
CA GLU A 54 -48.46 8.00 -10.01
C GLU A 54 -48.06 6.53 -9.80
N SER A 55 -48.20 5.71 -10.84
CA SER A 55 -47.78 4.31 -10.81
C SER A 55 -46.26 4.18 -10.64
N ILE A 56 -45.47 5.02 -11.32
CA ILE A 56 -43.99 4.99 -11.24
C ILE A 56 -43.50 5.42 -9.85
N LEU A 57 -44.14 6.40 -9.22
CA LEU A 57 -43.75 6.84 -7.89
C LEU A 57 -44.21 5.88 -6.78
N ALA A 58 -45.33 5.17 -6.97
CA ALA A 58 -45.88 4.26 -5.97
C ALA A 58 -45.22 2.86 -5.98
N PHE A 59 -44.64 2.42 -7.10
CA PHE A 59 -44.12 1.04 -7.19
C PHE A 59 -42.98 0.71 -6.22
N PRO A 60 -42.01 1.60 -5.93
CA PRO A 60 -40.92 1.26 -5.01
C PRO A 60 -41.47 0.88 -3.63
N ASP A 61 -42.44 1.62 -3.13
CA ASP A 61 -43.08 1.33 -1.85
C ASP A 61 -43.84 0.02 -1.87
N ALA A 62 -44.61 -0.24 -2.94
CA ALA A 62 -45.30 -1.51 -3.12
C ALA A 62 -44.33 -2.71 -3.19
N TYR A 63 -43.21 -2.55 -3.89
CA TYR A 63 -42.17 -3.58 -3.99
C TYR A 63 -41.48 -3.82 -2.65
N PHE A 64 -41.03 -2.78 -1.95
CA PHE A 64 -40.32 -2.93 -0.67
C PHE A 64 -41.22 -3.45 0.45
N ASN A 65 -42.52 -3.13 0.44
CA ASN A 65 -43.49 -3.73 1.36
C ASN A 65 -43.60 -5.24 1.13
N ALA A 66 -43.80 -5.65 -0.13
CA ALA A 66 -43.88 -7.07 -0.48
C ALA A 66 -42.55 -7.81 -0.23
N PHE A 67 -41.41 -7.16 -0.47
CA PHE A 67 -40.09 -7.70 -0.13
C PHE A 67 -39.94 -7.92 1.36
N LEU A 68 -40.32 -6.94 2.19
CA LEU A 68 -40.26 -7.04 3.65
C LEU A 68 -41.09 -8.22 4.16
N ASP A 69 -42.33 -8.36 3.68
CA ASP A 69 -43.22 -9.46 4.09
C ASP A 69 -42.60 -10.84 3.77
N ILE A 70 -42.01 -10.99 2.59
CA ILE A 70 -41.33 -12.22 2.17
C ILE A 70 -40.05 -12.45 2.98
N ALA A 71 -39.25 -11.39 3.18
CA ALA A 71 -38.00 -11.46 3.94
C ALA A 71 -38.22 -11.87 5.39
N LEU A 72 -39.27 -11.35 6.04
CA LEU A 72 -39.66 -11.74 7.40
C LEU A 72 -40.19 -13.18 7.44
N ARG A 73 -41.04 -13.57 6.49
CA ARG A 73 -41.63 -14.92 6.44
C ARG A 73 -40.58 -16.03 6.28
N ILE A 74 -39.52 -15.78 5.51
CA ILE A 74 -38.48 -16.77 5.20
C ILE A 74 -37.29 -16.66 6.18
N GLY A 75 -37.30 -15.67 7.09
CA GLY A 75 -36.16 -15.39 7.96
C GLY A 75 -34.92 -15.01 7.16
N LEU A 76 -35.08 -14.29 6.05
CA LEU A 76 -33.98 -13.90 5.16
C LEU A 76 -32.95 -13.04 5.90
N VAL A 77 -33.43 -12.20 6.83
CA VAL A 77 -32.59 -11.35 7.68
C VAL A 77 -31.74 -12.19 8.64
N ASP A 78 -32.30 -13.27 9.19
CA ASP A 78 -31.59 -14.15 10.13
C ASP A 78 -30.49 -15.00 9.46
N GLN A 79 -30.47 -15.07 8.13
CA GLN A 79 -29.46 -15.78 7.34
C GLN A 79 -28.22 -14.93 7.05
N ILE A 80 -28.21 -13.66 7.44
CA ILE A 80 -27.08 -12.76 7.25
C ILE A 80 -26.04 -13.05 8.34
N THR A 81 -24.85 -13.46 7.92
CA THR A 81 -23.75 -13.80 8.84
C THR A 81 -22.67 -12.73 8.87
N ASP A 82 -22.53 -11.97 7.78
CA ASP A 82 -21.51 -10.93 7.65
C ASP A 82 -21.94 -9.59 8.27
N LYS A 83 -21.23 -9.19 9.35
CA LYS A 83 -21.44 -7.93 10.06
C LYS A 83 -21.10 -6.70 9.21
N ALA A 84 -20.08 -6.78 8.33
CA ALA A 84 -19.68 -5.65 7.49
C ALA A 84 -20.75 -5.37 6.42
N LEU A 85 -21.26 -6.43 5.81
CA LEU A 85 -22.37 -6.39 4.86
C LEU A 85 -23.65 -5.89 5.52
N LEU A 86 -23.91 -6.32 6.76
CA LEU A 86 -25.03 -5.83 7.57
C LEU A 86 -24.91 -4.33 7.84
N ARG A 87 -23.71 -3.83 8.21
CA ARG A 87 -23.46 -2.38 8.41
C ARG A 87 -23.60 -1.59 7.12
N GLU A 88 -23.08 -2.09 6.00
CA GLU A 88 -23.23 -1.46 4.68
C GLU A 88 -24.72 -1.36 4.28
N ALA A 89 -25.47 -2.45 4.44
CA ALA A 89 -26.90 -2.49 4.14
C ALA A 89 -27.70 -1.55 5.06
N VAL A 90 -27.41 -1.52 6.36
CA VAL A 90 -28.01 -0.58 7.32
C VAL A 90 -27.71 0.86 6.90
N SER A 91 -26.45 1.20 6.59
CA SER A 91 -26.08 2.56 6.17
C SER A 91 -26.80 3.01 4.89
N ASN A 92 -26.91 2.13 3.90
CA ASN A 92 -27.63 2.42 2.66
C ASN A 92 -29.13 2.63 2.91
N LEU A 93 -29.75 1.82 3.77
CA LEU A 93 -31.16 1.95 4.13
C LEU A 93 -31.43 3.17 5.01
N GLU A 94 -30.52 3.57 5.89
CA GLU A 94 -30.62 4.81 6.66
C GLU A 94 -30.63 6.03 5.73
N LYS A 95 -29.70 6.08 4.77
CA LYS A 95 -29.69 7.13 3.74
C LYS A 95 -30.98 7.13 2.92
N ALA A 96 -31.48 5.95 2.56
CA ALA A 96 -32.75 5.82 1.85
C ALA A 96 -33.94 6.35 2.68
N VAL A 97 -34.07 5.97 3.95
CA VAL A 97 -35.13 6.46 4.86
C VAL A 97 -35.04 7.96 5.10
N SER A 98 -33.81 8.52 5.20
CA SER A 98 -33.63 9.97 5.34
C SER A 98 -34.08 10.77 4.11
N SER A 99 -34.14 10.13 2.94
CA SER A 99 -34.50 10.75 1.67
C SER A 99 -35.98 10.56 1.29
N GLY A 100 -36.72 9.69 1.99
CA GLY A 100 -38.12 9.42 1.70
C GLY A 100 -38.80 8.45 2.67
N GLU A 101 -40.12 8.57 2.82
CA GLU A 101 -40.91 7.75 3.72
C GLU A 101 -41.42 6.48 3.00
N SER A 102 -40.83 5.33 3.33
CA SER A 102 -41.29 4.03 2.86
C SER A 102 -41.37 3.04 4.01
N LYS A 103 -42.57 2.48 4.25
CA LYS A 103 -42.81 1.52 5.34
C LYS A 103 -41.96 0.26 5.18
N GLY A 104 -41.81 -0.25 3.95
CA GLY A 104 -41.02 -1.44 3.65
C GLY A 104 -39.53 -1.24 3.91
N ILE A 105 -38.97 -0.11 3.48
CA ILE A 105 -37.56 0.25 3.71
C ILE A 105 -37.29 0.45 5.20
N ALA A 106 -38.16 1.19 5.90
CA ALA A 106 -38.03 1.42 7.33
C ALA A 106 -38.19 0.13 8.16
N GLY A 107 -39.12 -0.74 7.77
CA GLY A 107 -39.29 -2.06 8.38
C GLY A 107 -38.07 -2.96 8.20
N LEU A 108 -37.51 -3.01 6.98
CA LEU A 108 -36.28 -3.77 6.71
C LEU A 108 -35.09 -3.22 7.50
N LEU A 109 -34.94 -1.89 7.55
CA LEU A 109 -33.93 -1.22 8.37
C LEU A 109 -34.05 -1.60 9.85
N ASN A 110 -35.26 -1.58 10.41
CA ASN A 110 -35.49 -1.94 11.81
C ASN A 110 -35.15 -3.41 12.09
N SER A 111 -35.49 -4.33 11.19
CA SER A 111 -35.12 -5.75 11.30
C SER A 111 -33.60 -5.92 11.28
N LEU A 112 -32.89 -5.26 10.36
CA LEU A 112 -31.43 -5.32 10.29
C LEU A 112 -30.76 -4.65 11.49
N LYS A 113 -31.31 -3.54 12.00
CA LYS A 113 -30.84 -2.90 13.24
C LYS A 113 -31.07 -3.76 14.47
N THR A 114 -32.18 -4.49 14.54
CA THR A 114 -32.45 -5.42 15.65
C THR A 114 -31.50 -6.61 15.59
N LEU A 115 -31.20 -7.12 14.39
CA LEU A 115 -30.18 -8.15 14.22
C LEU A 115 -28.79 -7.63 14.63
N LEU A 116 -28.41 -6.44 14.17
CA LEU A 116 -27.14 -5.80 14.52
C LEU A 116 -27.04 -5.57 16.04
N ALA A 117 -28.09 -5.03 16.65
CA ALA A 117 -28.17 -4.83 18.10
C ALA A 117 -28.19 -6.16 18.87
N LYS A 118 -28.80 -7.23 18.36
CA LYS A 118 -28.74 -8.57 18.98
C LYS A 118 -27.33 -9.16 18.92
N THR A 119 -26.61 -8.91 17.83
CA THR A 119 -25.18 -9.25 17.72
C THR A 119 -24.27 -8.35 18.56
N GLU A 120 -24.78 -7.23 19.08
CA GLU A 120 -24.04 -6.27 19.92
C GLU A 120 -24.46 -6.29 21.42
N LYS A 121 -25.68 -6.73 21.77
CA LYS A 121 -26.28 -6.70 23.13
C LYS A 121 -26.18 -8.02 23.90
N THR A 122 -25.32 -8.95 23.53
CA THR A 122 -25.00 -10.11 24.41
C THR A 122 -23.95 -9.71 25.47
N GLU A 123 -24.04 -8.46 25.92
CA GLU A 123 -23.12 -7.79 26.83
C GLU A 123 -23.99 -6.99 27.81
N VAL A 124 -23.64 -7.05 29.09
CA VAL A 124 -24.10 -6.18 30.20
C VAL A 124 -25.32 -6.67 31.01
N GLU A 125 -25.03 -7.36 32.13
CA GLU A 125 -25.60 -7.24 33.50
C GLU A 125 -25.01 -8.40 34.36
N SER A 126 -24.51 -8.31 35.60
CA SER A 126 -24.14 -7.24 36.54
C SER A 126 -23.42 -7.87 37.78
N VAL A 127 -22.61 -7.06 38.51
CA VAL A 127 -22.22 -7.12 39.95
C VAL A 127 -21.24 -8.20 40.52
N GLY A 128 -20.00 -7.76 40.82
CA GLY A 128 -19.47 -7.52 42.19
C GLY A 128 -18.81 -8.62 43.06
N ARG A 129 -17.52 -8.35 43.42
CA ARG A 129 -16.64 -8.95 44.49
C ARG A 129 -15.97 -10.29 44.12
N GLN A 130 -14.72 -10.63 44.51
CA GLN A 130 -13.86 -10.26 45.65
C GLN A 130 -12.37 -10.48 45.25
N ALA A 131 -11.45 -9.60 45.69
CA ALA A 131 -10.04 -9.66 45.34
C ALA A 131 -9.22 -10.49 46.34
N ALA A 132 -8.43 -11.45 45.85
CA ALA A 132 -7.27 -12.00 46.56
C ALA A 132 -6.12 -12.33 45.58
N ASP A 133 -4.93 -11.88 45.96
CA ASP A 133 -3.55 -12.25 45.60
C ASP A 133 -2.93 -12.11 44.21
N ILE A 134 -3.54 -11.34 43.31
CA ILE A 134 -2.87 -10.94 42.06
C ILE A 134 -1.73 -9.94 42.32
N THR A 135 -1.88 -9.07 43.32
CA THR A 135 -0.94 -7.97 43.60
C THR A 135 0.42 -8.46 44.10
N GLU A 136 0.46 -9.55 44.88
CA GLU A 136 1.71 -10.11 45.41
C GLU A 136 2.53 -10.78 44.30
N SER A 137 1.87 -11.53 43.42
CA SER A 137 2.49 -12.18 42.25
C SER A 137 3.05 -11.15 41.26
N LEU A 138 2.31 -10.07 40.99
CA LEU A 138 2.79 -8.97 40.14
C LEU A 138 3.99 -8.23 40.72
N LYS A 139 4.03 -8.07 42.04
CA LYS A 139 5.17 -7.46 42.73
C LYS A 139 6.43 -8.32 42.61
N LEU A 140 6.29 -9.65 42.75
CA LEU A 140 7.40 -10.59 42.58
C LEU A 140 7.99 -10.56 41.16
N ILE A 141 7.13 -10.44 40.13
CA ILE A 141 7.56 -10.24 38.73
C ILE A 141 8.36 -8.94 38.61
N HIS A 142 7.80 -7.83 39.09
CA HIS A 142 8.43 -6.51 39.00
C HIS A 142 9.79 -6.46 39.72
N ASP A 143 9.91 -7.09 40.89
CA ASP A 143 11.15 -7.12 41.69
C ASP A 143 12.24 -8.04 41.10
N THR A 144 11.86 -9.02 40.28
CA THR A 144 12.79 -9.99 39.68
C THR A 144 13.36 -9.51 38.34
N ILE A 145 12.61 -8.71 37.57
CA ILE A 145 13.05 -8.16 36.27
C ILE A 145 14.40 -7.40 36.35
N PRO A 146 14.67 -6.52 37.34
CA PRO A 146 15.96 -5.84 37.46
C PRO A 146 17.15 -6.79 37.58
N ARG A 147 16.96 -7.97 38.19
CA ARG A 147 18.03 -8.97 38.34
C ARG A 147 18.35 -9.63 37.01
N VAL A 148 17.32 -9.93 36.22
CA VAL A 148 17.46 -10.42 34.83
C VAL A 148 18.17 -9.39 33.95
N GLU A 149 17.78 -8.11 34.05
CA GLU A 149 18.42 -7.02 33.33
C GLU A 149 19.90 -6.85 33.70
N SER A 150 20.26 -7.04 34.98
CA SER A 150 21.65 -7.00 35.44
C SER A 150 22.49 -8.11 34.82
N VAL A 151 22.00 -9.36 34.84
CA VAL A 151 22.70 -10.51 34.23
C VAL A 151 22.85 -10.31 32.72
N LEU A 152 21.84 -9.76 32.05
CA LEU A 152 21.93 -9.39 30.64
C LEU A 152 23.00 -8.33 30.36
N GLY A 153 23.18 -7.37 31.27
CA GLY A 153 24.27 -6.39 31.17
C GLY A 153 25.65 -7.05 31.19
N GLU A 154 25.85 -8.08 32.01
CA GLU A 154 27.09 -8.85 32.04
C GLU A 154 27.32 -9.63 30.74
N TYR A 155 26.25 -10.18 30.15
CA TYR A 155 26.32 -10.86 28.85
C TYR A 155 26.65 -9.90 27.71
N ASP A 156 26.07 -8.71 27.69
CA ASP A 156 26.39 -7.66 26.73
C ASP A 156 27.86 -7.25 26.83
N GLU A 157 28.40 -7.05 28.04
CA GLU A 157 29.81 -6.69 28.22
C GLU A 157 30.77 -7.81 27.83
N LYS A 158 30.42 -9.07 28.15
CA LYS A 158 31.20 -10.24 27.71
C LYS A 158 31.15 -10.41 26.19
N ALA A 159 30.00 -10.21 25.56
CA ALA A 159 29.83 -10.26 24.12
C ALA A 159 30.63 -9.14 23.42
N LYS A 160 30.60 -7.92 23.96
CA LYS A 160 31.44 -6.80 23.48
C LYS A 160 32.94 -7.11 23.61
N SER A 161 33.36 -7.66 24.74
CA SER A 161 34.77 -8.06 24.95
C SER A 161 35.21 -9.09 23.91
N ASN A 162 34.44 -10.17 23.72
CA ASN A 162 34.72 -11.19 22.70
C ASN A 162 34.72 -10.61 21.27
N ALA A 163 33.78 -9.69 20.98
CA ALA A 163 33.68 -9.03 19.70
C ALA A 163 34.93 -8.19 19.38
N THR A 164 35.54 -7.51 20.35
CA THR A 164 36.75 -6.71 20.10
C THR A 164 37.94 -7.54 19.63
N GLY A 165 38.18 -8.69 20.25
CA GLY A 165 39.23 -9.63 19.83
C GLY A 165 38.97 -10.21 18.44
N ALA A 166 37.73 -10.66 18.20
CA ALA A 166 37.34 -11.24 16.92
C ALA A 166 37.38 -10.22 15.76
N ILE A 167 37.02 -8.97 16.00
CA ILE A 167 37.10 -7.89 14.99
C ILE A 167 38.57 -7.58 14.66
N ALA A 168 39.47 -7.61 15.64
CA ALA A 168 40.90 -7.43 15.38
C ALA A 168 41.46 -8.56 14.51
N ASP A 169 41.10 -9.81 14.81
CA ASP A 169 41.49 -10.99 14.01
C ASP A 169 40.94 -10.91 12.59
N ILE A 170 39.70 -10.46 12.42
CA ILE A 170 39.09 -10.27 11.09
C ILE A 170 39.77 -9.16 10.31
N LYS A 171 40.14 -8.04 10.94
CA LYS A 171 40.87 -6.96 10.27
C LYS A 171 42.25 -7.44 9.79
N SER A 172 42.98 -8.20 10.62
CA SER A 172 44.25 -8.82 10.22
C SER A 172 44.08 -9.84 9.08
N LEU A 173 43.02 -10.64 9.14
CA LEU A 173 42.68 -11.60 8.08
C LEU A 173 42.31 -10.89 6.77
N ALA A 174 41.53 -9.81 6.84
CA ALA A 174 41.14 -8.99 5.69
C ALA A 174 42.34 -8.31 5.02
N GLU A 175 43.29 -7.81 5.80
CA GLU A 175 44.55 -7.25 5.29
C GLU A 175 45.38 -8.32 4.57
N SER A 176 45.57 -9.47 5.22
CA SER A 176 46.28 -10.60 4.63
C SER A 176 45.59 -11.10 3.34
N PHE A 177 44.26 -11.10 3.32
CA PHE A 177 43.49 -11.49 2.14
C PHE A 177 43.60 -10.47 1.01
N SER A 178 43.57 -9.17 1.33
CA SER A 178 43.75 -8.11 0.34
C SER A 178 45.12 -8.18 -0.32
N LEU A 179 46.17 -8.50 0.43
CA LEU A 179 47.52 -8.74 -0.12
C LEU A 179 47.54 -9.93 -1.09
N VAL A 180 46.86 -11.03 -0.76
CA VAL A 180 46.75 -12.22 -1.64
C VAL A 180 45.91 -11.92 -2.90
N LEU A 181 44.96 -10.98 -2.83
CA LEU A 181 44.19 -10.55 -3.99
C LEU A 181 44.97 -9.62 -4.92
N GLN A 182 45.82 -8.77 -4.35
CA GLN A 182 46.68 -7.82 -5.07
C GLN A 182 47.94 -8.49 -5.65
N ASP A 183 48.39 -9.61 -5.07
CA ASP A 183 49.47 -10.40 -5.64
C ASP A 183 49.04 -10.95 -7.01
N SER A 184 49.60 -10.33 -8.05
CA SER A 184 49.43 -10.69 -9.46
C SER A 184 50.39 -11.81 -9.88
N SER A 185 51.00 -12.52 -8.92
CA SER A 185 51.96 -13.58 -9.21
C SER A 185 51.46 -14.51 -10.31
N SER A 186 52.35 -14.76 -11.28
CA SER A 186 52.11 -15.59 -12.46
C SER A 186 51.86 -17.07 -12.15
N ASN A 187 51.73 -17.43 -10.86
CA ASN A 187 51.54 -18.79 -10.38
C ASN A 187 50.19 -18.95 -9.64
N PRO A 188 49.13 -19.41 -10.33
CA PRO A 188 47.82 -19.68 -9.73
C PRO A 188 47.84 -20.69 -8.56
N GLU A 189 48.79 -21.62 -8.53
CA GLU A 189 48.89 -22.62 -7.45
C GLU A 189 49.41 -22.01 -6.16
N ALA A 190 50.38 -21.09 -6.24
CA ALA A 190 50.86 -20.34 -5.07
C ALA A 190 49.74 -19.50 -4.44
N ARG A 191 48.89 -18.89 -5.28
CA ARG A 191 47.70 -18.15 -4.82
C ARG A 191 46.67 -19.08 -4.17
N LEU A 192 46.44 -20.27 -4.73
CA LEU A 192 45.56 -21.27 -4.13
C LEU A 192 46.04 -21.70 -2.73
N ASP A 193 47.35 -21.89 -2.56
CA ASP A 193 47.97 -22.23 -1.28
C ASP A 193 47.85 -21.10 -0.26
N ALA A 194 48.04 -19.86 -0.69
CA ALA A 194 47.87 -18.67 0.15
C ALA A 194 46.41 -18.54 0.63
N LEU A 195 45.43 -18.71 -0.27
CA LEU A 195 44.01 -18.71 0.09
C LEU A 195 43.66 -19.85 1.06
N GLN A 196 44.24 -21.04 0.89
CA GLN A 196 44.03 -22.14 1.83
C GLN A 196 44.49 -21.78 3.25
N LYS A 197 45.69 -21.20 3.39
CA LYS A 197 46.24 -20.75 4.67
C LYS A 197 45.36 -19.69 5.34
N LEU A 198 44.75 -18.82 4.55
CA LEU A 198 43.80 -17.82 5.07
C LEU A 198 42.49 -18.47 5.52
N GLY A 199 41.90 -19.33 4.69
CA GLY A 199 40.63 -19.97 5.06
C GLY A 199 40.71 -20.98 6.19
N THR A 200 41.89 -21.51 6.53
CA THR A 200 42.04 -22.28 7.77
C THR A 200 41.81 -21.43 9.02
N LYS A 201 42.00 -20.10 8.96
CA LYS A 201 41.72 -19.19 10.08
C LYS A 201 40.23 -18.98 10.31
N THR A 202 39.39 -19.05 9.26
CA THR A 202 37.93 -18.93 9.40
C THR A 202 37.24 -20.23 9.83
N ARG A 203 37.94 -21.37 9.72
CA ARG A 203 37.41 -22.73 9.99
C ARG A 203 36.14 -23.06 9.19
N TYR A 204 35.89 -22.36 8.08
CA TYR A 204 34.69 -22.54 7.28
C TYR A 204 34.81 -23.79 6.37
N GLY A 205 34.11 -24.86 6.76
CA GLY A 205 34.17 -26.17 6.11
C GLY A 205 33.90 -26.16 4.58
N PRO A 206 32.87 -25.46 4.07
CA PRO A 206 32.61 -25.36 2.64
C PRO A 206 33.78 -24.78 1.84
N PHE A 207 34.45 -23.74 2.34
CA PHE A 207 35.65 -23.20 1.69
C PHE A 207 36.79 -24.24 1.65
N LEU A 208 37.09 -24.90 2.78
CA LEU A 208 38.15 -25.90 2.84
C LEU A 208 37.89 -27.08 1.89
N ARG A 209 36.64 -27.52 1.78
CA ARG A 209 36.22 -28.54 0.80
C ARG A 209 36.40 -28.06 -0.64
N ALA A 210 36.00 -26.82 -0.94
CA ALA A 210 36.15 -26.25 -2.27
C ALA A 210 37.63 -26.16 -2.68
N VAL A 211 38.50 -25.69 -1.79
CA VAL A 211 39.96 -25.66 -2.03
C VAL A 211 40.51 -27.06 -2.28
N ALA A 212 40.13 -28.05 -1.47
CA ALA A 212 40.59 -29.42 -1.62
C ALA A 212 40.14 -30.03 -2.97
N GLN A 213 38.91 -29.76 -3.40
CA GLN A 213 38.39 -30.19 -4.70
C GLN A 213 39.13 -29.54 -5.87
N VAL A 214 39.42 -28.23 -5.79
CA VAL A 214 40.18 -27.51 -6.82
C VAL A 214 41.61 -28.05 -6.92
N LYS A 215 42.30 -28.27 -5.79
CA LYS A 215 43.64 -28.89 -5.76
C LYS A 215 43.66 -30.30 -6.34
N ARG A 216 42.64 -31.10 -6.03
CA ARG A 216 42.50 -32.45 -6.59
C ARG A 216 42.26 -32.39 -8.10
N GLY A 217 41.32 -31.56 -8.55
CA GLY A 217 41.01 -31.38 -9.96
C GLY A 217 42.18 -30.87 -10.79
N LYS A 218 43.03 -29.99 -10.23
CA LYS A 218 44.26 -29.54 -10.88
C LYS A 218 45.31 -30.65 -10.99
N ARG A 219 45.57 -31.40 -9.90
CA ARG A 219 46.50 -32.54 -9.89
C ARG A 219 46.10 -33.65 -10.88
N GLU A 220 44.80 -33.88 -11.03
CA GLU A 220 44.25 -34.87 -11.96
C GLU A 220 44.10 -34.34 -13.40
N GLY A 221 44.54 -33.12 -13.70
CA GLY A 221 44.45 -32.52 -15.04
C GLY A 221 43.03 -32.14 -15.49
N ARG A 222 42.02 -32.22 -14.61
CA ARG A 222 40.61 -31.88 -14.91
C ARG A 222 40.34 -30.37 -14.95
N ILE A 223 41.24 -29.55 -14.41
CA ILE A 223 41.13 -28.10 -14.34
C ILE A 223 42.35 -27.48 -15.05
N SER A 224 42.10 -26.75 -16.15
CA SER A 224 43.12 -25.96 -16.85
C SER A 224 43.54 -24.72 -16.05
N ASP A 225 44.69 -24.13 -16.36
CA ASP A 225 45.18 -22.92 -15.68
C ASP A 225 44.21 -21.74 -15.80
N GLU A 226 43.62 -21.53 -16.98
CA GLU A 226 42.59 -20.50 -17.17
C GLU A 226 41.35 -20.72 -16.30
N ARG A 227 40.95 -21.98 -16.12
CA ARG A 227 39.80 -22.34 -15.27
C ARG A 227 40.16 -22.18 -13.80
N LEU A 228 41.40 -22.52 -13.43
CA LEU A 228 41.92 -22.33 -12.07
C LEU A 228 41.92 -20.85 -11.70
N VAL A 229 42.39 -19.96 -12.58
CA VAL A 229 42.35 -18.51 -12.36
C VAL A 229 40.92 -18.02 -12.14
N ARG A 230 39.96 -18.45 -12.97
CA ARG A 230 38.54 -18.09 -12.80
C ARG A 230 37.95 -18.57 -11.46
N LEU A 231 38.30 -19.79 -11.03
CA LEU A 231 37.85 -20.33 -9.74
C LEU A 231 38.47 -19.58 -8.55
N LEU A 232 39.72 -19.13 -8.70
CA LEU A 232 40.42 -18.34 -7.70
C LEU A 232 39.88 -16.91 -7.58
N THR A 233 39.53 -16.25 -8.68
CA THR A 233 39.03 -14.86 -8.66
C THR A 233 37.54 -14.73 -8.35
N GLY A 234 36.75 -15.77 -8.65
CA GLY A 234 35.31 -15.80 -8.38
C GLY A 234 34.94 -16.66 -7.17
N ASN A 235 34.91 -17.98 -7.38
CA ASN A 235 34.27 -18.92 -6.46
C ASN A 235 34.97 -19.00 -5.10
N LEU A 236 36.28 -19.21 -5.06
CA LEU A 236 37.02 -19.38 -3.81
C LEU A 236 37.07 -18.09 -2.98
N VAL A 237 37.15 -16.94 -3.64
CA VAL A 237 37.04 -15.63 -2.99
C VAL A 237 35.67 -15.44 -2.33
N ASN A 238 34.60 -15.82 -3.02
CA ASN A 238 33.25 -15.77 -2.44
C ASN A 238 33.09 -16.72 -1.26
N GLU A 239 33.58 -17.96 -1.35
CA GLU A 239 33.53 -18.90 -0.23
C GLU A 239 34.37 -18.40 0.96
N LEU A 240 35.49 -17.71 0.73
CA LEU A 240 36.28 -17.12 1.81
C LEU A 240 35.55 -15.95 2.48
N TYR A 241 34.90 -15.07 1.69
CA TYR A 241 34.04 -14.02 2.25
C TYR A 241 32.91 -14.59 3.10
N ARG A 242 32.25 -15.69 2.68
CA ARG A 242 31.26 -16.38 3.53
C ARG A 242 31.87 -16.85 4.84
N GLY A 243 33.06 -17.43 4.79
CA GLY A 243 33.78 -17.87 5.99
C GLY A 243 34.13 -16.71 6.93
N MET A 244 34.51 -15.56 6.39
CA MET A 244 34.78 -14.35 7.18
C MET A 244 33.50 -13.78 7.80
N ILE A 245 32.40 -13.73 7.05
CA ILE A 245 31.09 -13.29 7.55
C ILE A 245 30.63 -14.21 8.69
N LEU A 246 30.66 -15.54 8.49
CA LEU A 246 30.31 -16.49 9.55
C LEU A 246 31.23 -16.37 10.76
N PHE A 247 32.52 -16.10 10.56
CA PHE A 247 33.42 -15.84 11.68
C PHE A 247 33.01 -14.59 12.47
N ILE A 248 32.62 -13.50 11.80
CA ILE A 248 32.09 -12.31 12.46
C ILE A 248 30.82 -12.66 13.23
N LEU A 249 29.85 -13.31 12.58
CA LEU A 249 28.57 -13.64 13.21
C LEU A 249 28.72 -14.63 14.38
N ASN A 250 29.70 -15.53 14.33
CA ASN A 250 29.98 -16.49 15.40
C ASN A 250 30.63 -15.85 16.63
N ASN A 251 31.49 -14.83 16.45
CA ASN A 251 32.34 -14.33 17.52
C ASN A 251 32.02 -12.89 17.96
N ALA A 252 31.43 -12.09 17.08
CA ALA A 252 31.08 -10.69 17.32
C ALA A 252 29.56 -10.44 17.35
N GLY A 253 28.76 -11.51 17.23
CA GLY A 253 27.30 -11.48 17.27
C GLY A 253 26.65 -10.94 15.99
N SER A 254 25.37 -10.64 16.10
CA SER A 254 24.54 -10.14 14.98
C SER A 254 25.03 -8.77 14.48
N LYS A 255 25.10 -8.57 13.16
CA LYS A 255 25.66 -7.35 12.53
C LYS A 255 24.90 -6.93 11.28
N THR A 256 24.96 -5.64 10.96
CA THR A 256 24.49 -5.11 9.67
C THR A 256 25.53 -5.29 8.56
N VAL A 257 25.11 -5.13 7.29
CA VAL A 257 26.02 -5.13 6.13
C VAL A 257 27.14 -4.10 6.30
N VAL A 258 26.80 -2.90 6.78
CA VAL A 258 27.76 -1.79 6.95
C VAL A 258 28.81 -2.14 7.99
N GLN A 259 28.39 -2.66 9.14
CA GLN A 259 29.30 -3.06 10.21
C GLN A 259 30.25 -4.20 9.78
N MET A 260 29.75 -5.15 8.99
CA MET A 260 30.57 -6.21 8.39
C MET A 260 31.54 -5.68 7.33
N SER A 261 31.07 -4.76 6.48
CA SER A 261 31.88 -4.05 5.48
C SER A 261 33.07 -3.35 6.11
N ASP A 262 32.84 -2.57 7.17
CA ASP A 262 33.89 -1.84 7.89
C ASP A 262 34.92 -2.78 8.54
N SER A 263 34.44 -3.90 9.09
CA SER A 263 35.29 -4.90 9.73
C SER A 263 36.16 -5.63 8.70
N MET A 264 35.61 -5.93 7.53
CA MET A 264 36.29 -6.69 6.47
C MET A 264 37.06 -5.81 5.48
N LYS A 265 36.92 -4.47 5.53
CA LYS A 265 37.45 -3.54 4.53
C LYS A 265 37.02 -3.89 3.09
N VAL A 266 35.77 -4.30 2.93
CA VAL A 266 35.15 -4.74 1.65
C VAL A 266 33.92 -3.91 1.40
N SER A 267 33.60 -3.60 0.14
CA SER A 267 32.44 -2.75 -0.15
C SER A 267 31.11 -3.37 0.34
N PRO A 268 30.16 -2.53 0.81
CA PRO A 268 28.85 -3.01 1.28
C PRO A 268 28.10 -3.84 0.24
N GLU A 269 28.19 -3.49 -1.05
CA GLU A 269 27.51 -4.20 -2.14
C GLU A 269 28.03 -5.64 -2.27
N ARG A 270 29.35 -5.83 -2.07
CA ARG A 270 29.96 -7.14 -2.12
C ARG A 270 29.57 -7.99 -0.92
N ILE A 271 29.53 -7.41 0.28
CA ILE A 271 29.04 -8.09 1.48
C ILE A 271 27.56 -8.48 1.32
N GLN A 272 26.72 -7.57 0.84
CA GLN A 272 25.31 -7.82 0.59
C GLN A 272 25.08 -8.97 -0.40
N PHE A 273 25.81 -8.98 -1.53
CA PHE A 273 25.76 -10.08 -2.50
C PHE A 273 26.12 -11.43 -1.87
N VAL A 274 27.15 -11.47 -1.02
CA VAL A 274 27.55 -12.70 -0.33
C VAL A 274 26.49 -13.14 0.68
N ILE A 275 25.94 -12.22 1.48
CA ILE A 275 24.87 -12.48 2.46
C ILE A 275 23.62 -13.04 1.78
N ILE A 276 23.18 -12.48 0.65
CA ILE A 276 22.03 -13.01 -0.10
C ILE A 276 22.24 -14.49 -0.45
N SER A 277 23.45 -14.85 -0.88
CA SER A 277 23.76 -16.24 -1.17
C SER A 277 23.82 -17.14 0.08
N MET A 278 24.16 -16.58 1.25
CA MET A 278 24.19 -17.30 2.52
C MET A 278 22.78 -17.54 3.07
N ILE A 279 21.87 -16.59 2.89
CA ILE A 279 20.44 -16.75 3.19
C ILE A 279 19.85 -17.87 2.35
N GLN A 280 20.15 -17.91 1.04
CA GLN A 280 19.71 -18.99 0.16
C GLN A 280 20.24 -20.37 0.58
N ARG A 281 21.39 -20.41 1.27
CA ARG A 281 21.99 -21.63 1.82
C ARG A 281 21.54 -21.96 3.24
N GLY A 282 20.73 -21.11 3.86
CA GLY A 282 20.30 -21.26 5.26
C GLY A 282 21.44 -21.11 6.27
N GLU A 283 22.50 -20.37 5.94
CA GLU A 283 23.64 -20.15 6.85
C GLU A 283 23.45 -18.90 7.73
N VAL A 284 22.68 -17.93 7.22
CA VAL A 284 22.44 -16.62 7.83
C VAL A 284 20.96 -16.27 7.72
N GLU A 285 20.40 -15.61 8.73
CA GLU A 285 19.04 -15.10 8.75
C GLU A 285 18.99 -13.63 9.17
N ILE A 286 17.82 -13.01 9.00
CA ILE A 286 17.58 -11.64 9.45
C ILE A 286 17.06 -11.73 10.88
N ALA A 287 17.84 -11.23 11.83
CA ALA A 287 17.54 -11.23 13.26
C ALA A 287 16.67 -10.04 13.68
N GLY A 288 16.76 -8.92 12.97
CA GLY A 288 16.07 -7.68 13.32
C GLY A 288 16.48 -6.50 12.45
N LEU A 289 16.18 -5.29 12.91
CA LEU A 289 16.57 -4.03 12.28
C LEU A 289 17.36 -3.17 13.29
N ASP A 290 18.40 -2.50 12.81
CA ASP A 290 19.13 -1.45 13.54
C ASP A 290 18.87 -0.14 12.78
N GLY A 291 17.91 0.64 13.27
CA GLY A 291 17.26 1.69 12.47
C GLY A 291 16.51 1.09 11.27
N ASP A 292 16.87 1.49 10.06
CA ASP A 292 16.33 0.93 8.81
C ASP A 292 17.19 -0.20 8.21
N ALA A 293 18.33 -0.53 8.85
CA ALA A 293 19.29 -1.49 8.31
C ALA A 293 19.00 -2.91 8.83
N PRO A 294 18.89 -3.93 7.95
CA PRO A 294 18.77 -5.32 8.38
C PRO A 294 19.98 -5.79 9.18
N VAL A 295 19.71 -6.38 10.34
CA VAL A 295 20.70 -7.05 11.20
C VAL A 295 20.66 -8.53 10.88
N PHE A 296 21.82 -9.08 10.55
CA PHE A 296 21.98 -10.49 10.21
C PHE A 296 22.60 -11.26 11.37
N SER A 297 22.08 -12.44 11.63
CA SER A 297 22.64 -13.43 12.57
C SER A 297 22.94 -14.72 11.83
N ARG A 298 23.78 -15.59 12.41
CA ARG A 298 23.84 -16.98 11.94
C ARG A 298 22.51 -17.66 12.25
N VAL A 299 22.15 -18.63 11.42
CA VAL A 299 21.05 -19.53 11.76
C VAL A 299 21.47 -20.39 12.95
N LEU A 300 20.78 -20.22 14.09
CA LEU A 300 21.02 -21.03 15.28
C LEU A 300 20.37 -22.40 15.10
N PRO A 301 21.04 -23.51 15.49
CA PRO A 301 20.44 -24.83 15.45
C PRO A 301 19.32 -24.99 16.48
N ALA A 302 19.35 -24.22 17.57
CA ALA A 302 18.31 -24.16 18.59
C ALA A 302 18.34 -22.81 19.31
N THR A 303 17.16 -22.30 19.68
CA THR A 303 17.02 -21.13 20.56
C THR A 303 17.18 -21.59 22.01
N PRO A 304 17.90 -20.84 22.88
CA PRO A 304 18.04 -21.22 24.29
C PRO A 304 16.68 -21.34 25.01
N PRO A 305 16.43 -22.41 25.77
CA PRO A 305 15.23 -22.60 26.60
C PRO A 305 14.78 -21.37 27.38
N THR A 306 15.71 -20.65 28.01
CA THR A 306 15.41 -19.41 28.74
C THR A 306 14.83 -18.29 27.84
N THR A 307 15.25 -18.18 26.58
CA THR A 307 14.63 -17.25 25.60
C THR A 307 13.18 -17.67 25.30
N LEU A 308 12.91 -18.98 25.20
CA LEU A 308 11.56 -19.51 25.00
C LEU A 308 10.67 -19.29 26.23
N ILE A 309 11.23 -19.45 27.43
CA ILE A 309 10.55 -19.16 28.70
C ILE A 309 10.16 -17.68 28.78
N VAL A 310 11.07 -16.75 28.47
CA VAL A 310 10.77 -15.31 28.41
C VAL A 310 9.65 -15.04 27.41
N LYS A 311 9.72 -15.62 26.21
CA LYS A 311 8.68 -15.46 25.18
C LYS A 311 7.31 -15.92 25.69
N ARG A 312 7.24 -17.08 26.35
CA ARG A 312 6.02 -17.63 26.95
C ARG A 312 5.47 -16.73 28.05
N VAL A 313 6.35 -16.29 28.96
CA VAL A 313 6.06 -15.35 30.04
C VAL A 313 5.46 -14.04 29.50
N VAL A 314 6.08 -13.46 28.46
CA VAL A 314 5.58 -12.24 27.80
C VAL A 314 4.19 -12.47 27.19
N GLN A 315 3.94 -13.64 26.58
CA GLN A 315 2.62 -14.01 26.06
C GLN A 315 1.56 -14.17 27.16
N GLN A 316 1.88 -14.89 28.24
CA GLN A 316 0.96 -15.08 29.38
C GLN A 316 0.65 -13.75 30.07
N LEU A 317 1.67 -12.91 30.30
CA LEU A 317 1.50 -11.60 30.91
C LEU A 317 0.66 -10.65 30.03
N ARG A 318 0.73 -10.76 28.69
CA ARG A 318 -0.21 -10.06 27.78
C ARG A 318 -1.66 -10.48 28.02
N GLY A 319 -1.92 -11.77 28.15
CA GLY A 319 -3.26 -12.28 28.49
C GLY A 319 -3.74 -11.78 29.85
N LEU A 320 -2.83 -11.75 30.82
CA LEU A 320 -3.08 -11.24 32.17
C LEU A 320 -3.46 -9.75 32.17
N VAL A 321 -2.69 -8.89 31.49
CA VAL A 321 -2.93 -7.43 31.42
C VAL A 321 -4.33 -7.09 30.90
N LYS A 322 -4.90 -7.91 29.99
CA LYS A 322 -6.28 -7.71 29.50
C LYS A 322 -7.33 -7.94 30.58
N SER A 323 -7.06 -8.91 31.45
CA SER A 323 -7.99 -9.37 32.48
C SER A 323 -7.93 -8.55 33.77
N LEU A 324 -6.93 -7.67 33.91
CA LEU A 324 -6.72 -6.83 35.10
C LEU A 324 -7.27 -5.41 34.94
N GLN A 325 -7.65 -4.80 36.05
CA GLN A 325 -8.06 -3.40 36.13
C GLN A 325 -7.31 -2.63 37.23
N GLY A 326 -7.21 -1.30 37.08
CA GLY A 326 -6.59 -0.42 38.06
C GLY A 326 -5.07 -0.63 38.21
N PRO A 327 -4.49 -0.43 39.41
CA PRO A 327 -3.03 -0.40 39.62
C PRO A 327 -2.33 -1.74 39.31
N ALA A 328 -3.05 -2.87 39.38
CA ALA A 328 -2.54 -4.17 38.98
C ALA A 328 -2.30 -4.25 37.46
N LYS A 329 -3.17 -3.61 36.65
CA LYS A 329 -3.00 -3.52 35.20
C LYS A 329 -1.75 -2.71 34.84
N ASP A 330 -1.55 -1.57 35.50
CA ASP A 330 -0.42 -0.69 35.23
C ASP A 330 0.91 -1.36 35.61
N SER A 331 0.97 -2.04 36.74
CA SER A 331 2.15 -2.82 37.17
C SER A 331 2.46 -3.99 36.23
N ALA A 332 1.43 -4.71 35.76
CA ALA A 332 1.59 -5.77 34.78
C ALA A 332 2.04 -5.25 33.40
N LYS A 333 1.57 -4.07 32.99
CA LYS A 333 1.96 -3.42 31.73
C LYS A 333 3.42 -2.95 31.75
N ASP A 334 3.87 -2.34 32.85
CA ASP A 334 5.28 -1.96 33.02
C ASP A 334 6.21 -3.20 32.97
N SER A 335 5.82 -4.27 33.68
CA SER A 335 6.54 -5.54 33.67
C SER A 335 6.59 -6.17 32.27
N LEU A 336 5.50 -6.06 31.50
CA LEU A 336 5.41 -6.54 30.12
C LEU A 336 6.33 -5.76 29.17
N GLU A 337 6.38 -4.43 29.27
CA GLU A 337 7.25 -3.60 28.44
C GLU A 337 8.73 -3.93 28.69
N ARG A 338 9.14 -4.06 29.97
CA ARG A 338 10.51 -4.41 30.34
C ARG A 338 10.90 -5.83 29.92
N LEU A 339 10.02 -6.81 30.13
CA LEU A 339 10.25 -8.19 29.66
C LEU A 339 10.28 -8.30 28.14
N GLY A 340 9.57 -7.42 27.42
CA GLY A 340 9.69 -7.30 25.96
C GLY A 340 11.09 -6.89 25.51
N LEU A 341 11.70 -5.91 26.19
CA LEU A 341 13.09 -5.49 25.94
C LEU A 341 14.10 -6.60 26.29
N VAL A 342 13.87 -7.32 27.39
CA VAL A 342 14.67 -8.49 27.78
C VAL A 342 14.60 -9.57 26.69
N GLN A 343 13.40 -9.84 26.16
CA GLN A 343 13.21 -10.80 25.06
C GLN A 343 14.00 -10.40 23.81
N GLU A 344 13.90 -9.14 23.40
CA GLU A 344 14.61 -8.61 22.23
C GLU A 344 16.14 -8.74 22.38
N LYS A 345 16.67 -8.38 23.55
CA LYS A 345 18.10 -8.52 23.85
C LYS A 345 18.58 -9.97 23.80
N LEU A 346 17.83 -10.91 24.38
CA LEU A 346 18.18 -12.34 24.34
C LEU A 346 18.15 -12.89 22.91
N GLN A 347 17.18 -12.45 22.09
CA GLN A 347 17.13 -12.80 20.66
C GLN A 347 18.34 -12.28 19.89
N LEU A 348 18.83 -11.07 20.21
CA LEU A 348 20.01 -10.49 19.59
C LEU A 348 21.32 -11.18 20.03
N LEU A 349 21.41 -11.59 21.30
CA LEU A 349 22.54 -12.34 21.86
C LEU A 349 22.66 -13.75 21.25
N GLY A 350 21.52 -14.40 20.99
CA GLY A 350 21.48 -15.71 20.35
C GLY A 350 21.91 -16.86 21.27
N GLU A 351 23.21 -17.06 21.45
CA GLU A 351 23.77 -18.08 22.37
C GLU A 351 24.40 -17.42 23.61
N TYR A 352 24.00 -17.88 24.78
CA TYR A 352 24.49 -17.38 26.08
C TYR A 352 24.40 -18.48 27.13
N ASP A 353 25.10 -18.30 28.26
CA ASP A 353 25.05 -19.24 29.39
C ASP A 353 23.70 -19.11 30.11
N GLU A 354 22.94 -20.19 30.24
CA GLU A 354 21.62 -20.12 30.86
C GLU A 354 21.69 -20.13 32.38
N SER A 355 22.80 -20.57 32.98
CA SER A 355 22.90 -20.85 34.42
C SER A 355 22.60 -19.63 35.30
N MET A 356 23.02 -18.43 34.91
CA MET A 356 22.84 -17.21 35.73
C MET A 356 21.42 -16.62 35.63
N ILE A 357 20.70 -16.91 34.54
CA ILE A 357 19.38 -16.33 34.24
C ILE A 357 18.24 -17.31 34.45
N SER A 358 18.50 -18.63 34.41
CA SER A 358 17.47 -19.68 34.49
C SER A 358 16.64 -19.60 35.76
N ASP A 359 17.26 -19.47 36.93
CA ASP A 359 16.54 -19.41 38.22
C ASP A 359 15.63 -18.18 38.30
N HIS A 360 16.13 -17.02 37.87
CA HIS A 360 15.35 -15.78 37.82
C HIS A 360 14.18 -15.87 36.83
N MET A 361 14.40 -16.50 35.68
CA MET A 361 13.36 -16.68 34.66
C MET A 361 12.31 -17.71 35.06
N ASN A 362 12.71 -18.77 35.76
CA ASN A 362 11.79 -19.73 36.34
C ASN A 362 10.94 -19.09 37.44
N ALA A 363 11.54 -18.24 38.29
CA ALA A 363 10.80 -17.48 39.30
C ALA A 363 9.77 -16.51 38.67
N ILE A 364 10.14 -15.82 37.59
CA ILE A 364 9.19 -14.98 36.84
C ILE A 364 8.08 -15.83 36.22
N ARG A 365 8.42 -16.98 35.62
CA ARG A 365 7.43 -17.90 35.06
C ARG A 365 6.46 -18.40 36.11
N GLU A 366 6.95 -18.86 37.26
CA GLU A 366 6.11 -19.33 38.37
C GLU A 366 5.21 -18.23 38.91
N ALA A 367 5.72 -16.99 39.03
CA ALA A 367 4.92 -15.84 39.44
C ALA A 367 3.84 -15.47 38.41
N VAL A 368 4.14 -15.57 37.11
CA VAL A 368 3.17 -15.33 36.03
C VAL A 368 2.14 -16.45 35.96
N ASP A 369 2.55 -17.70 36.14
CA ASP A 369 1.64 -18.86 36.21
C ASP A 369 0.70 -18.73 37.41
N ALA A 370 1.21 -18.36 38.59
CA ALA A 370 0.41 -18.12 39.79
C ALA A 370 -0.56 -16.93 39.61
N ALA A 371 -0.10 -15.83 39.00
CA ALA A 371 -0.96 -14.69 38.68
C ALA A 371 -2.06 -15.10 37.66
N THR A 372 -1.70 -15.89 36.66
CA THR A 372 -2.63 -16.38 35.63
C THR A 372 -3.65 -17.33 36.24
N GLU A 373 -3.22 -18.23 37.12
CA GLU A 373 -4.10 -19.14 37.85
C GLU A 373 -5.05 -18.37 38.77
N ALA A 374 -4.57 -17.35 39.50
CA ALA A 374 -5.41 -16.48 40.32
C ALA A 374 -6.46 -15.73 39.47
N VAL A 375 -6.06 -15.24 38.29
CA VAL A 375 -6.99 -14.61 37.33
C VAL A 375 -8.02 -15.63 36.82
N LEU A 376 -7.59 -16.83 36.41
CA LEU A 376 -8.49 -17.89 35.91
C LEU A 376 -9.45 -18.40 37.00
N GLN A 377 -9.01 -18.50 38.25
CA GLN A 377 -9.86 -18.87 39.39
C GLN A 377 -10.83 -17.74 39.77
N SER A 378 -10.48 -16.48 39.51
CA SER A 378 -11.35 -15.31 39.73
C SER A 378 -12.37 -15.06 38.60
N GLN A 379 -12.27 -15.76 37.47
CA GLN A 379 -13.12 -15.59 36.30
C GLN A 379 -14.24 -16.64 36.25
N SER A 380 -15.49 -16.21 36.03
CA SER A 380 -16.51 -17.06 35.40
C SER A 380 -16.90 -16.51 34.03
N THR A 381 -16.81 -17.36 33.01
CA THR A 381 -17.43 -17.27 31.66
C THR A 381 -17.35 -15.95 30.86
N GLU A 382 -16.58 -14.95 31.28
CA GLU A 382 -16.14 -13.85 30.39
C GLU A 382 -14.98 -14.28 29.47
N SER A 383 -14.31 -15.40 29.78
CA SER A 383 -13.32 -16.02 28.88
C SER A 383 -13.96 -16.70 27.67
N SER A 384 -15.29 -16.73 27.54
CA SER A 384 -15.95 -17.41 26.42
C SER A 384 -15.58 -16.81 25.08
N GLU A 385 -15.36 -15.49 24.95
CA GLU A 385 -15.06 -14.90 23.63
C GLU A 385 -13.61 -15.09 23.22
N ASP A 386 -12.65 -14.84 24.12
CA ASP A 386 -11.23 -15.08 23.83
C ASP A 386 -10.94 -16.57 23.69
N LEU A 387 -11.56 -17.43 24.50
CA LEU A 387 -11.42 -18.88 24.40
C LEU A 387 -12.19 -19.42 23.19
N ARG A 388 -13.33 -18.83 22.81
CA ARG A 388 -13.99 -19.13 21.53
C ARG A 388 -13.17 -18.65 20.35
N LEU A 389 -12.53 -17.49 20.42
CA LEU A 389 -11.65 -16.97 19.38
C LEU A 389 -10.42 -17.85 19.24
N LEU A 390 -9.80 -18.28 20.35
CA LEU A 390 -8.68 -19.22 20.37
C LEU A 390 -9.07 -20.61 19.89
N VAL A 391 -10.24 -21.13 20.30
CA VAL A 391 -10.78 -22.41 19.82
C VAL A 391 -11.13 -22.31 18.33
N SER A 392 -11.72 -21.21 17.89
CA SER A 392 -12.04 -20.98 16.46
C SER A 392 -10.78 -20.80 15.63
N ALA A 393 -9.77 -20.10 16.16
CA ALA A 393 -8.45 -19.95 15.54
C ALA A 393 -7.71 -21.30 15.50
N GLY A 394 -7.84 -22.12 16.54
CA GLY A 394 -7.34 -23.48 16.60
C GLY A 394 -8.01 -24.37 15.57
N LEU A 395 -9.34 -24.38 15.50
CA LEU A 395 -10.09 -25.10 14.47
C LEU A 395 -9.70 -24.64 13.06
N GLU A 396 -9.58 -23.33 12.84
CA GLU A 396 -9.11 -22.75 11.58
C GLU A 396 -7.69 -23.25 11.25
N ALA A 397 -6.77 -23.26 12.21
CA ALA A 397 -5.43 -23.80 12.05
C ALA A 397 -5.44 -25.30 11.73
N PHE A 398 -6.33 -26.09 12.36
CA PHE A 398 -6.50 -27.52 12.12
C PHE A 398 -7.07 -27.85 10.74
N THR A 399 -7.91 -26.97 10.16
CA THR A 399 -8.37 -27.15 8.77
C THR A 399 -7.24 -27.05 7.76
N ARG A 400 -6.09 -26.46 8.14
CA ARG A 400 -4.95 -26.29 7.23
C ARG A 400 -4.13 -27.56 7.11
N PHE A 401 -3.87 -27.92 5.86
CA PHE A 401 -3.16 -29.13 5.44
C PHE A 401 -1.82 -29.34 6.15
N ARG A 402 -1.07 -28.26 6.43
CA ARG A 402 0.27 -28.37 7.01
C ARG A 402 0.27 -28.76 8.49
N LEU A 403 -0.58 -28.18 9.32
CA LEU A 403 -0.67 -28.53 10.74
C LEU A 403 -1.19 -29.96 10.90
N LYS A 404 -2.19 -30.32 10.10
CA LYS A 404 -2.70 -31.69 10.01
C LYS A 404 -1.60 -32.69 9.65
N ILE A 405 -0.79 -32.41 8.64
CA ILE A 405 0.34 -33.28 8.27
C ILE A 405 1.41 -33.33 9.36
N ALA A 406 1.74 -32.21 9.97
CA ALA A 406 2.75 -32.15 11.02
C ALA A 406 2.33 -33.03 12.21
N LEU A 407 1.06 -32.97 12.62
CA LEU A 407 0.51 -33.80 13.69
C LEU A 407 0.34 -35.28 13.30
N GLU A 408 -0.08 -35.58 12.06
CA GLU A 408 -0.30 -36.97 11.60
C GLU A 408 0.99 -37.71 11.26
N LYS A 409 1.96 -37.03 10.62
CA LYS A 409 3.21 -37.63 10.13
C LYS A 409 4.42 -37.32 11.02
N GLY A 410 4.39 -36.25 11.80
CA GLY A 410 5.47 -35.87 12.70
C GLY A 410 5.84 -36.96 13.71
N PRO A 411 4.88 -37.57 14.43
CA PRO A 411 5.17 -38.67 15.36
C PRO A 411 5.80 -39.88 14.66
N ARG A 412 5.49 -40.12 13.38
CA ARG A 412 6.15 -41.16 12.58
C ARG A 412 7.60 -40.81 12.24
N LEU A 413 7.93 -39.53 12.04
CA LEU A 413 9.30 -39.08 11.77
C LEU A 413 10.20 -39.14 13.02
N VAL A 414 9.59 -39.10 14.22
CA VAL A 414 10.28 -39.30 15.50
C VAL A 414 10.44 -40.79 15.83
N SER A 415 9.39 -41.59 15.64
CA SER A 415 9.40 -43.01 15.99
C SER A 415 10.06 -43.91 14.93
N GLN A 416 9.85 -43.61 13.64
CA GLN A 416 10.35 -44.34 12.48
C GLN A 416 11.41 -43.51 11.74
N ALA A 417 12.33 -44.21 11.08
CA ALA A 417 13.34 -43.57 10.26
C ALA A 417 12.69 -42.95 9.00
N ASN A 418 13.17 -41.77 8.60
CA ASN A 418 12.78 -41.13 7.35
C ASN A 418 13.29 -41.93 6.14
N VAL A 419 13.02 -41.45 4.92
CA VAL A 419 13.44 -42.11 3.66
C VAL A 419 14.97 -42.26 3.53
N TYR A 420 15.74 -41.56 4.36
CA TYR A 420 17.19 -41.60 4.43
C TYR A 420 17.73 -42.39 5.65
N GLY A 421 16.86 -43.03 6.45
CA GLY A 421 17.28 -43.83 7.60
C GLY A 421 17.45 -43.03 8.91
N GLU A 422 17.19 -41.71 8.91
CA GLU A 422 17.42 -40.83 10.05
C GLU A 422 16.11 -40.59 10.82
N LYS A 423 16.19 -40.57 12.16
CA LYS A 423 15.07 -40.22 13.03
C LYS A 423 15.17 -38.76 13.44
N LEU A 424 14.03 -38.09 13.50
CA LEU A 424 13.96 -36.75 14.06
C LEU A 424 14.07 -36.85 15.58
N ASP A 425 14.95 -36.04 16.17
CA ASP A 425 15.08 -35.93 17.63
C ASP A 425 13.73 -35.46 18.23
N PRO A 426 13.18 -36.19 19.24
CA PRO A 426 11.96 -35.81 19.94
C PRO A 426 11.97 -34.36 20.45
N GLU A 427 13.08 -33.87 21.00
CA GLU A 427 13.16 -32.51 21.57
C GLU A 427 13.13 -31.44 20.48
N VAL A 428 13.78 -31.71 19.34
CA VAL A 428 13.76 -30.82 18.17
C VAL A 428 12.37 -30.80 17.54
N TYR A 429 11.70 -31.95 17.48
CA TYR A 429 10.32 -32.04 17.01
C TYR A 429 9.37 -31.25 17.90
N GLU A 430 9.49 -31.36 19.22
CA GLU A 430 8.66 -30.63 20.18
C GLU A 430 8.83 -29.11 20.03
N LYS A 431 10.07 -28.62 19.97
CA LYS A 431 10.37 -27.19 19.75
C LYS A 431 9.85 -26.67 18.40
N LEU A 432 10.00 -27.47 17.34
CA LEU A 432 9.51 -27.13 16.01
C LEU A 432 7.98 -27.08 16.00
N MET A 433 7.32 -28.02 16.68
CA MET A 433 5.87 -28.07 16.80
C MET A 433 5.31 -26.91 17.62
N GLU A 434 5.94 -26.54 18.75
CA GLU A 434 5.52 -25.37 19.54
C GLU A 434 5.53 -24.09 18.69
N THR A 435 6.64 -23.83 17.99
CA THR A 435 6.76 -22.65 17.13
C THR A 435 5.80 -22.71 15.94
N TYR A 436 5.58 -23.90 15.39
CA TYR A 436 4.68 -24.10 14.26
C TYR A 436 3.21 -23.87 14.67
N LEU A 437 2.79 -24.40 15.82
CA LEU A 437 1.47 -24.22 16.41
C LEU A 437 1.17 -22.75 16.69
N ASP A 438 2.10 -22.04 17.34
CA ASP A 438 1.97 -20.60 17.61
C ASP A 438 1.68 -19.81 16.34
N ASN A 439 2.49 -20.03 15.30
CA ASN A 439 2.35 -19.31 14.04
C ASN A 439 1.03 -19.63 13.31
N GLU A 440 0.55 -20.87 13.40
CA GLU A 440 -0.72 -21.25 12.79
C GLU A 440 -1.92 -20.73 13.58
N LEU A 441 -1.84 -20.72 14.92
CA LEU A 441 -2.84 -20.12 15.80
C LEU A 441 -2.97 -18.62 15.58
N GLU A 442 -1.86 -17.88 15.55
CA GLU A 442 -1.85 -16.43 15.28
C GLU A 442 -2.47 -16.11 13.91
N ARG A 443 -2.12 -16.89 12.88
CA ARG A 443 -2.75 -16.77 11.55
C ARG A 443 -4.23 -17.15 11.57
N GLY A 444 -4.63 -18.15 12.35
CA GLY A 444 -6.03 -18.53 12.53
C GLY A 444 -6.82 -17.39 13.15
N MET A 445 -6.26 -16.76 14.18
CA MET A 445 -6.87 -15.64 14.89
C MET A 445 -7.05 -14.41 13.99
N ILE A 446 -6.04 -14.10 13.17
CA ILE A 446 -6.14 -13.04 12.15
C ILE A 446 -7.29 -13.33 11.17
N LEU A 447 -7.39 -14.55 10.66
CA LEU A 447 -8.48 -14.90 9.74
C LEU A 447 -9.86 -14.84 10.40
N VAL A 448 -9.99 -15.34 11.64
CA VAL A 448 -11.27 -15.28 12.35
C VAL A 448 -11.69 -13.83 12.57
N LEU A 449 -10.77 -12.96 13.02
CA LEU A 449 -11.06 -11.54 13.22
C LEU A 449 -11.47 -10.83 11.93
N ILE A 450 -10.75 -11.02 10.82
CA ILE A 450 -11.13 -10.45 9.53
C ILE A 450 -12.52 -10.96 9.11
N ARG A 451 -12.82 -12.25 9.34
CA ARG A 451 -14.12 -12.82 8.94
C ARG A 451 -15.28 -12.41 9.83
N GLU A 452 -15.04 -12.04 11.09
CA GLU A 452 -16.07 -11.60 12.03
C GLU A 452 -16.28 -10.08 12.02
N ILE A 453 -15.22 -9.30 11.80
CA ILE A 453 -15.23 -7.84 11.95
C ILE A 453 -15.22 -7.15 10.57
N GLY A 454 -14.72 -7.81 9.53
CA GLY A 454 -14.58 -7.29 8.17
C GLY A 454 -13.14 -6.95 7.82
N ALA A 455 -12.94 -6.28 6.68
CA ALA A 455 -11.61 -5.90 6.20
C ALA A 455 -10.84 -5.06 7.23
N MET A 456 -9.59 -5.43 7.52
CA MET A 456 -8.78 -4.79 8.57
C MET A 456 -7.37 -4.47 8.08
N THR A 457 -6.76 -3.43 8.66
CA THR A 457 -5.34 -3.12 8.44
C THR A 457 -4.45 -3.94 9.37
N ALA A 458 -3.15 -3.99 9.08
CA ALA A 458 -2.17 -4.60 9.99
C ALA A 458 -2.13 -3.90 11.37
N HIS A 459 -2.44 -2.60 11.41
CA HIS A 459 -2.53 -1.83 12.64
C HIS A 459 -3.75 -2.25 13.47
N ASP A 460 -4.94 -2.29 12.86
CA ASP A 460 -6.18 -2.68 13.56
C ASP A 460 -6.08 -4.12 14.10
N LEU A 461 -5.48 -5.00 13.31
CA LEU A 461 -5.23 -6.38 13.73
C LEU A 461 -4.22 -6.46 14.86
N ALA A 462 -3.16 -5.64 14.86
CA ALA A 462 -2.20 -5.59 15.95
C ALA A 462 -2.85 -5.10 17.26
N GLU A 463 -3.70 -4.08 17.19
CA GLU A 463 -4.45 -3.60 18.36
C GLU A 463 -5.39 -4.68 18.91
N LYS A 464 -6.16 -5.35 18.03
CA LYS A 464 -7.15 -6.36 18.47
C LYS A 464 -6.54 -7.67 18.93
N THR A 465 -5.46 -8.11 18.28
CA THR A 465 -4.78 -9.37 18.64
C THR A 465 -3.73 -9.19 19.73
N HIS A 466 -3.25 -7.95 19.94
CA HIS A 466 -2.05 -7.63 20.72
C HIS A 466 -0.78 -8.37 20.24
N ILE A 467 -0.81 -8.86 19.00
CA ILE A 467 0.38 -9.34 18.30
C ILE A 467 1.12 -8.10 17.77
N PRO A 468 2.46 -8.01 17.91
CA PRO A 468 3.21 -6.89 17.37
C PRO A 468 2.91 -6.64 15.89
N GLN A 469 2.72 -5.38 15.48
CA GLN A 469 2.31 -5.03 14.12
C GLN A 469 3.21 -5.63 13.04
N ASN A 470 4.53 -5.69 13.27
CA ASN A 470 5.49 -6.32 12.37
C ASN A 470 5.21 -7.82 12.18
N ARG A 471 4.85 -8.52 13.26
CA ARG A 471 4.53 -9.95 13.25
C ARG A 471 3.18 -10.19 12.56
N VAL A 472 2.17 -9.37 12.84
CA VAL A 472 0.89 -9.37 12.11
C VAL A 472 1.13 -9.18 10.61
N PHE A 473 1.97 -8.22 10.23
CA PHE A 473 2.29 -7.96 8.83
C PHE A 473 2.96 -9.17 8.15
N GLN A 474 3.92 -9.83 8.82
CA GLN A 474 4.52 -11.07 8.30
C GLN A 474 3.47 -12.18 8.09
N HIS A 475 2.53 -12.33 9.01
CA HIS A 475 1.42 -13.29 8.85
C HIS A 475 0.48 -12.90 7.71
N LEU A 476 0.15 -11.62 7.55
CA LEU A 476 -0.67 -11.11 6.45
C LEU A 476 -0.01 -11.34 5.08
N LEU A 477 1.30 -11.07 4.95
CA LEU A 477 2.05 -11.37 3.72
C LEU A 477 2.02 -12.86 3.40
N ARG A 478 2.18 -13.72 4.41
CA ARG A 478 2.13 -15.17 4.23
C ARG A 478 0.74 -15.64 3.81
N LEU A 479 -0.31 -15.16 4.48
CA LEU A 479 -1.71 -15.48 4.17
C LEU A 479 -2.11 -14.96 2.79
N LYS A 480 -1.63 -13.79 2.39
CA LYS A 480 -1.85 -13.21 1.06
C LYS A 480 -1.18 -14.03 -0.04
N ARG A 481 0.06 -14.46 0.19
CA ARG A 481 0.82 -15.32 -0.74
C ARG A 481 0.17 -16.70 -0.90
N ASP A 482 -0.44 -17.20 0.17
CA ASP A 482 -1.18 -18.45 0.17
C ASP A 482 -2.66 -18.25 -0.31
N GLU A 483 -2.98 -17.09 -0.91
CA GLU A 483 -4.27 -16.69 -1.52
C GLU A 483 -5.49 -16.67 -0.57
N LEU A 484 -5.26 -16.66 0.74
CA LEU A 484 -6.32 -16.62 1.75
C LEU A 484 -6.84 -15.21 2.05
N LEU A 485 -6.21 -14.18 1.47
CA LEU A 485 -6.57 -12.77 1.64
C LEU A 485 -6.63 -12.02 0.31
N THR A 486 -7.50 -11.02 0.24
CA THR A 486 -7.64 -10.02 -0.83
C THR A 486 -7.36 -8.62 -0.28
N ILE A 487 -6.94 -7.70 -1.15
CA ILE A 487 -6.79 -6.29 -0.78
C ILE A 487 -8.15 -5.64 -1.03
N ALA A 488 -8.75 -5.09 0.03
CA ALA A 488 -10.08 -4.47 -0.04
C ALA A 488 -10.02 -2.96 -0.27
N GLY A 489 -8.87 -2.33 -0.01
CA GLY A 489 -8.68 -0.89 -0.17
C GLY A 489 -7.56 -0.37 0.71
N GLU A 490 -7.59 0.94 0.96
CA GLU A 490 -6.65 1.63 1.85
C GLU A 490 -7.41 2.53 2.82
N THR A 491 -6.93 2.62 4.05
CA THR A 491 -7.48 3.49 5.09
C THR A 491 -6.33 4.15 5.84
N HIS A 492 -6.30 5.49 5.88
CA HIS A 492 -5.21 6.28 6.47
C HIS A 492 -3.80 5.91 5.96
N GLY A 493 -3.67 5.50 4.70
CA GLY A 493 -2.40 5.07 4.09
C GLY A 493 -1.99 3.64 4.42
N TYR A 494 -2.81 2.88 5.13
CA TYR A 494 -2.59 1.45 5.41
C TYR A 494 -3.51 0.58 4.53
N VAL A 495 -2.93 -0.49 3.97
CA VAL A 495 -3.66 -1.47 3.15
C VAL A 495 -4.62 -2.28 4.02
N GLN A 496 -5.88 -2.38 3.59
CA GLN A 496 -6.90 -3.22 4.21
C GLN A 496 -6.91 -4.60 3.57
N TYR A 497 -6.87 -5.64 4.41
CA TYR A 497 -6.94 -7.03 4.02
C TYR A 497 -8.30 -7.61 4.37
N ASP A 498 -8.87 -8.36 3.44
CA ASP A 498 -10.14 -9.06 3.60
C ASP A 498 -10.01 -10.53 3.18
N ILE A 499 -10.96 -11.37 3.54
CA ILE A 499 -10.99 -12.78 3.14
C ILE A 499 -11.89 -12.92 1.91
N PRO A 500 -11.43 -13.56 0.83
CA PRO A 500 -12.28 -13.87 -0.31
C PRO A 500 -13.41 -14.83 0.15
N ARG A 501 -14.60 -14.28 0.30
CA ARG A 501 -15.83 -15.02 0.59
C ARG A 501 -16.77 -14.95 -0.61
N THR A 502 -17.44 -16.06 -0.89
CA THR A 502 -18.65 -16.06 -1.70
C THR A 502 -19.82 -15.70 -0.79
N PRO A 503 -20.38 -14.48 -0.86
CA PRO A 503 -21.54 -14.10 -0.06
C PRO A 503 -22.70 -15.05 -0.34
N ASN A 504 -23.47 -15.35 0.69
CA ASN A 504 -24.63 -16.24 0.55
C ASN A 504 -25.77 -15.53 -0.22
N GLU A 505 -26.78 -16.29 -0.69
CA GLU A 505 -27.86 -15.74 -1.51
C GLU A 505 -28.65 -14.63 -0.78
N ALA A 506 -28.81 -14.75 0.55
CA ALA A 506 -29.48 -13.74 1.38
C ALA A 506 -28.67 -12.44 1.48
N GLU A 507 -27.36 -12.55 1.67
CA GLU A 507 -26.41 -11.43 1.73
C GLU A 507 -26.35 -10.67 0.39
N ILE A 508 -26.27 -11.39 -0.73
CA ILE A 508 -26.32 -10.79 -2.07
C ILE A 508 -27.67 -10.06 -2.27
N THR A 509 -28.76 -10.71 -1.87
CA THR A 509 -30.11 -10.15 -2.01
C THR A 509 -30.27 -8.87 -1.20
N ILE A 510 -29.89 -8.88 0.07
CA ILE A 510 -30.01 -7.71 0.97
C ILE A 510 -29.10 -6.57 0.53
N LYS A 511 -27.87 -6.86 0.08
CA LYS A 511 -26.98 -5.84 -0.50
C LYS A 511 -27.62 -5.19 -1.73
N THR A 512 -28.14 -6.02 -2.63
CA THR A 512 -28.77 -5.55 -3.87
C THR A 512 -30.00 -4.70 -3.57
N VAL A 513 -30.86 -5.15 -2.66
CA VAL A 513 -32.09 -4.44 -2.25
C VAL A 513 -31.75 -3.13 -1.54
N GLY A 514 -30.77 -3.11 -0.64
CA GLY A 514 -30.32 -1.89 0.04
C GLY A 514 -29.76 -0.85 -0.94
N GLY A 515 -28.98 -1.28 -1.93
CA GLY A 515 -28.49 -0.40 -2.99
C GLY A 515 -29.60 0.14 -3.90
N LEU A 516 -30.57 -0.72 -4.27
CA LEU A 516 -31.73 -0.32 -5.05
C LEU A 516 -32.64 0.65 -4.30
N ALA A 517 -32.83 0.45 -2.99
CA ALA A 517 -33.61 1.36 -2.15
C ALA A 517 -33.01 2.78 -2.19
N LEU A 518 -31.71 2.91 -1.96
CA LEU A 518 -31.04 4.22 -2.02
C LEU A 518 -31.17 4.90 -3.40
N GLN A 519 -30.94 4.14 -4.48
CA GLN A 519 -31.05 4.66 -5.85
C GLN A 519 -32.48 5.11 -6.18
N LEU A 520 -33.49 4.32 -5.81
CA LEU A 520 -34.89 4.61 -6.09
C LEU A 520 -35.41 5.77 -5.25
N THR A 521 -35.07 5.88 -3.97
CA THR A 521 -35.53 7.01 -3.16
C THR A 521 -34.94 8.34 -3.64
N SER A 522 -33.66 8.33 -4.04
CA SER A 522 -33.03 9.50 -4.68
C SER A 522 -33.75 9.86 -5.99
N ALA A 523 -34.01 8.88 -6.85
CA ALA A 523 -34.70 9.10 -8.12
C ALA A 523 -36.18 9.54 -7.94
N GLN A 524 -36.88 9.05 -6.91
CA GLN A 524 -38.23 9.48 -6.55
C GLN A 524 -38.24 10.95 -6.12
N SER A 525 -37.27 11.37 -5.29
CA SER A 525 -37.13 12.77 -4.84
C SER A 525 -36.86 13.69 -6.03
N ASP A 526 -35.91 13.32 -6.89
CA ASP A 526 -35.60 14.04 -8.13
C ASP A 526 -36.84 14.14 -9.05
N LEU A 527 -37.54 13.02 -9.28
CA LEU A 527 -38.70 12.99 -10.17
C LEU A 527 -39.83 13.87 -9.63
N LYS A 528 -40.12 13.84 -8.32
CA LYS A 528 -41.12 14.72 -7.69
C LYS A 528 -40.73 16.19 -7.82
N SER A 529 -39.46 16.52 -7.57
CA SER A 529 -38.94 17.88 -7.71
C SER A 529 -39.08 18.38 -9.16
N ILE A 530 -38.65 17.59 -10.13
CA ILE A 530 -38.69 17.94 -11.55
C ILE A 530 -40.12 18.11 -12.05
N LEU A 531 -41.04 17.23 -11.65
CA LEU A 531 -42.43 17.30 -12.11
C LEU A 531 -43.19 18.50 -11.53
N SER A 532 -42.77 19.03 -10.37
CA SER A 532 -43.37 20.24 -9.80
C SER A 532 -43.10 21.50 -10.62
N ASN A 533 -41.94 21.59 -11.28
CA ASN A 533 -41.56 22.72 -12.12
C ASN A 533 -40.58 22.29 -13.23
N LEU A 534 -41.12 21.65 -14.28
CA LEU A 534 -40.32 21.10 -15.38
C LEU A 534 -39.78 22.20 -16.29
N ARG A 535 -38.45 22.42 -16.27
CA ARG A 535 -37.74 23.33 -17.18
C ARG A 535 -36.99 22.56 -18.27
N PRO A 536 -36.61 23.21 -19.38
CA PRO A 536 -35.83 22.57 -20.44
C PRO A 536 -34.53 21.90 -19.94
N ASP A 537 -33.83 22.55 -19.01
CA ASP A 537 -32.58 22.05 -18.42
C ASP A 537 -32.77 20.77 -17.59
N ASP A 538 -33.98 20.53 -17.09
CA ASP A 538 -34.29 19.41 -16.21
C ASP A 538 -34.61 18.12 -17.00
N ILE A 539 -34.77 18.19 -18.34
CA ILE A 539 -35.07 17.01 -19.20
C ILE A 539 -33.96 15.95 -19.12
N GLY A 540 -32.70 16.36 -19.03
CA GLY A 540 -31.58 15.44 -18.86
C GLY A 540 -31.65 14.70 -17.52
N ARG A 541 -31.94 15.43 -16.43
CA ARG A 541 -32.12 14.84 -15.09
C ARG A 541 -33.34 13.92 -15.05
N LEU A 542 -34.45 14.31 -15.69
CA LEU A 542 -35.66 13.51 -15.81
C LEU A 542 -35.41 12.17 -16.50
N ALA A 543 -34.71 12.20 -17.63
CA ALA A 543 -34.34 10.98 -18.35
C ALA A 543 -33.47 10.06 -17.48
N SER A 544 -32.49 10.61 -16.75
CA SER A 544 -31.65 9.86 -15.82
C SER A 544 -32.45 9.24 -14.67
N SER A 545 -33.36 9.99 -14.03
CA SER A 545 -34.21 9.46 -12.96
C SER A 545 -35.11 8.33 -13.46
N LEU A 546 -35.74 8.48 -14.63
CA LEU A 546 -36.56 7.44 -15.25
C LEU A 546 -35.75 6.20 -15.69
N ASP A 547 -34.51 6.39 -16.12
CA ASP A 547 -33.59 5.30 -16.45
C ASP A 547 -33.15 4.52 -15.20
N ILE A 548 -32.95 5.21 -14.07
CA ILE A 548 -32.74 4.56 -12.76
C ILE A 548 -33.94 3.69 -12.40
N PHE A 549 -35.17 4.18 -12.58
CA PHE A 549 -36.39 3.37 -12.38
C PHE A 549 -36.42 2.14 -13.29
N SER A 550 -36.09 2.29 -14.59
CA SER A 550 -36.08 1.17 -15.55
C SER A 550 -35.04 0.12 -15.17
N LYS A 551 -33.79 0.53 -14.93
CA LYS A 551 -32.71 -0.37 -14.54
C LYS A 551 -32.97 -1.06 -13.20
N SER A 552 -33.62 -0.35 -12.27
CA SER A 552 -34.01 -0.92 -10.98
C SER A 552 -35.11 -1.96 -11.14
N CYS A 553 -36.11 -1.71 -11.98
CA CYS A 553 -37.15 -2.69 -12.32
C CYS A 553 -36.55 -3.96 -12.95
N ASP A 554 -35.63 -3.82 -13.92
CA ASP A 554 -34.92 -4.94 -14.55
C ASP A 554 -34.05 -5.74 -13.56
N LYS A 555 -33.52 -5.09 -12.52
CA LYS A 555 -32.77 -5.77 -11.45
C LYS A 555 -33.72 -6.48 -10.49
N MET A 556 -34.83 -5.84 -10.11
CA MET A 556 -35.85 -6.40 -9.20
C MET A 556 -36.52 -7.65 -9.75
N THR A 557 -36.75 -7.74 -11.06
CA THR A 557 -37.28 -8.96 -11.71
C THR A 557 -36.33 -10.16 -11.62
N LYS A 558 -35.03 -9.92 -11.42
CA LYS A 558 -34.02 -10.97 -11.23
C LYS A 558 -33.85 -11.40 -9.78
N ILE A 559 -34.38 -10.63 -8.82
CA ILE A 559 -34.33 -10.97 -7.40
C ILE A 559 -35.34 -12.07 -7.13
N LYS A 560 -34.83 -13.26 -6.84
CA LYS A 560 -35.62 -14.41 -6.43
C LYS A 560 -35.40 -14.65 -4.95
N VAL A 561 -36.49 -14.86 -4.22
CA VAL A 561 -36.42 -15.30 -2.81
C VAL A 561 -37.24 -16.59 -2.72
N ALA A 562 -36.58 -17.67 -2.29
CA ALA A 562 -37.15 -19.04 -2.33
C ALA A 562 -37.67 -19.44 -3.73
N GLY A 563 -36.95 -19.07 -4.78
CA GLY A 563 -37.25 -19.43 -6.17
C GLY A 563 -38.32 -18.57 -6.87
N ASN A 564 -39.02 -17.70 -6.14
CA ASN A 564 -40.07 -16.83 -6.69
C ASN A 564 -39.57 -15.39 -6.86
N VAL A 565 -40.01 -14.72 -7.92
CA VAL A 565 -39.73 -13.29 -8.15
C VAL A 565 -40.54 -12.45 -7.15
N VAL A 566 -39.88 -11.55 -6.46
CA VAL A 566 -40.53 -10.67 -5.47
C VAL A 566 -41.46 -9.69 -6.19
N ALA A 567 -42.71 -9.61 -5.72
CA ALA A 567 -43.72 -8.66 -6.21
C ALA A 567 -43.91 -8.65 -7.75
N GLU A 568 -43.84 -9.82 -8.40
CA GLU A 568 -43.99 -9.96 -9.86
C GLU A 568 -45.21 -9.21 -10.45
N PRO A 569 -46.41 -9.20 -9.83
CA PRO A 569 -47.55 -8.45 -10.35
C PRO A 569 -47.31 -6.93 -10.41
N VAL A 570 -46.61 -6.38 -9.41
CA VAL A 570 -46.29 -4.95 -9.32
C VAL A 570 -45.27 -4.57 -10.39
N LEU A 571 -44.26 -5.42 -10.60
CA LEU A 571 -43.22 -5.19 -11.62
C LEU A 571 -43.81 -5.23 -13.03
N LYS A 572 -44.68 -6.20 -13.34
CA LYS A 572 -45.33 -6.32 -14.67
C LYS A 572 -46.26 -5.16 -14.99
N ASP A 573 -47.00 -4.63 -14.00
CA ASP A 573 -47.88 -3.48 -14.22
C ASP A 573 -47.10 -2.20 -14.57
N VAL A 574 -45.91 -2.03 -14.00
CA VAL A 574 -45.16 -0.78 -14.06
C VAL A 574 -44.06 -0.78 -15.13
N GLU A 575 -43.55 -1.95 -15.54
CA GLU A 575 -42.48 -2.07 -16.56
C GLU A 575 -42.84 -1.34 -17.87
N GLY A 576 -44.04 -1.57 -18.39
CA GLY A 576 -44.52 -0.91 -19.62
C GLY A 576 -44.69 0.61 -19.45
N LYS A 577 -45.10 1.04 -18.26
CA LYS A 577 -45.29 2.46 -17.92
C LYS A 577 -43.94 3.19 -17.82
N ILE A 578 -42.94 2.57 -17.18
CA ILE A 578 -41.57 3.13 -17.08
C ILE A 578 -40.94 3.22 -18.47
N LYS A 579 -40.98 2.15 -19.28
CA LYS A 579 -40.43 2.16 -20.64
C LYS A 579 -41.07 3.25 -21.51
N SER A 580 -42.39 3.43 -21.38
CA SER A 580 -43.10 4.50 -22.07
C SER A 580 -42.64 5.90 -21.61
N ALA A 581 -42.50 6.11 -20.29
CA ALA A 581 -42.00 7.36 -19.73
C ALA A 581 -40.56 7.68 -20.16
N VAL A 582 -39.68 6.68 -20.16
CA VAL A 582 -38.29 6.80 -20.63
C VAL A 582 -38.25 7.20 -22.11
N LEU A 583 -39.05 6.54 -22.96
CA LEU A 583 -39.15 6.88 -24.39
C LEU A 583 -39.66 8.31 -24.61
N LEU A 584 -40.65 8.75 -23.83
CA LEU A 584 -41.15 10.13 -23.89
C LEU A 584 -40.06 11.14 -23.51
N ALA A 585 -39.31 10.87 -22.44
CA ALA A 585 -38.21 11.73 -22.01
C ALA A 585 -37.06 11.78 -23.05
N TYR A 586 -36.68 10.65 -23.65
CA TYR A 586 -35.68 10.63 -24.72
C TYR A 586 -36.15 11.33 -26.00
N ARG A 587 -37.43 11.19 -26.37
CA ARG A 587 -38.01 11.94 -27.51
C ARG A 587 -37.98 13.44 -27.27
N ALA A 588 -38.35 13.88 -26.06
CA ALA A 588 -38.27 15.29 -25.69
C ALA A 588 -36.81 15.78 -25.68
N ARG A 589 -35.87 14.99 -25.15
CA ARG A 589 -34.42 15.29 -25.18
C ARG A 589 -33.87 15.40 -26.60
N ALA A 590 -34.34 14.56 -27.53
CA ALA A 590 -33.91 14.61 -28.92
C ALA A 590 -34.48 15.83 -29.68
N ARG A 591 -35.66 16.31 -29.28
CA ARG A 591 -36.35 17.46 -29.89
C ARG A 591 -35.97 18.81 -29.26
N ILE A 592 -35.60 18.79 -27.98
CA ILE A 592 -35.04 19.91 -27.23
C ILE A 592 -33.59 19.53 -26.91
N PRO A 593 -32.67 19.54 -27.90
CA PRO A 593 -31.26 19.37 -27.62
C PRO A 593 -30.82 20.45 -26.64
N SER A 594 -30.04 20.04 -25.63
CA SER A 594 -29.48 20.97 -24.66
C SER A 594 -28.74 22.06 -25.42
N THR A 595 -28.99 23.32 -25.09
CA THR A 595 -28.21 24.47 -25.58
C THR A 595 -26.77 24.45 -25.05
N ARG A 596 -26.33 23.37 -24.39
CA ARG A 596 -24.95 23.25 -23.92
C ARG A 596 -24.04 22.74 -25.04
N PRO A 597 -22.82 23.29 -25.14
CA PRO A 597 -21.80 22.77 -26.04
C PRO A 597 -21.55 21.27 -25.76
N ARG A 598 -21.31 20.50 -26.83
CA ARG A 598 -21.19 19.02 -26.76
C ARG A 598 -19.96 18.53 -25.99
N VAL A 599 -18.99 19.40 -25.78
CA VAL A 599 -17.68 19.11 -25.20
C VAL A 599 -17.36 20.22 -24.20
N THR A 600 -17.00 19.88 -22.97
CA THR A 600 -16.52 20.88 -21.99
C THR A 600 -15.01 21.06 -22.12
N VAL A 601 -14.47 22.19 -21.66
CA VAL A 601 -13.05 22.53 -21.83
C VAL A 601 -12.14 21.53 -21.09
N GLU A 602 -12.67 20.88 -20.05
CA GLU A 602 -12.01 19.84 -19.27
C GLU A 602 -11.92 18.48 -19.99
N GLU A 603 -12.73 18.26 -21.03
CA GLU A 603 -12.75 17.02 -21.83
C GLU A 603 -11.82 17.08 -23.05
N LEU A 604 -11.23 18.25 -23.33
CA LEU A 604 -10.27 18.43 -24.41
C LEU A 604 -8.92 17.77 -24.05
N THR A 605 -8.27 17.19 -25.04
CA THR A 605 -6.97 16.51 -24.90
C THR A 605 -5.90 17.17 -25.77
N ASP A 606 -4.63 16.98 -25.43
CA ASP A 606 -3.51 17.42 -26.26
C ASP A 606 -3.49 16.59 -27.55
N ILE A 607 -3.31 17.25 -28.69
CA ILE A 607 -3.24 16.58 -30.00
C ILE A 607 -1.80 16.56 -30.48
N ASP A 608 -1.32 15.38 -30.85
CA ASP A 608 -0.05 15.22 -31.57
C ASP A 608 -0.19 15.85 -32.97
N VAL A 609 0.66 16.83 -33.26
CA VAL A 609 0.73 17.50 -34.55
C VAL A 609 1.44 16.55 -35.51
N PRO A 610 0.78 16.09 -36.60
CA PRO A 610 1.39 15.16 -37.53
C PRO A 610 2.68 15.74 -38.10
N SER A 611 3.78 14.98 -38.05
CA SER A 611 4.96 15.30 -38.86
C SER A 611 4.62 15.07 -40.33
N VAL A 612 5.19 15.88 -41.23
CA VAL A 612 5.07 15.67 -42.68
C VAL A 612 5.44 14.21 -42.98
N MET A 613 4.53 13.45 -43.60
CA MET A 613 4.79 12.07 -44.03
C MET A 613 6.06 12.02 -44.86
N ASP A 614 6.91 11.01 -44.67
CA ASP A 614 8.24 10.95 -45.29
C ASP A 614 8.21 11.11 -46.82
N GLU A 615 7.12 10.73 -47.46
CA GLU A 615 6.84 10.86 -48.91
C GLU A 615 6.81 12.30 -49.43
N TYR A 616 6.52 13.30 -48.57
CA TYR A 616 6.43 14.72 -48.95
C TYR A 616 7.61 15.56 -48.47
N ARG A 617 8.61 14.92 -47.85
CA ARG A 617 9.78 15.59 -47.24
C ARG A 617 10.63 16.35 -48.27
N ASP A 618 10.74 15.82 -49.48
CA ASP A 618 11.56 16.39 -50.56
C ASP A 618 10.89 17.56 -51.30
N MET A 619 9.55 17.64 -51.27
CA MET A 619 8.78 18.69 -51.95
C MET A 619 8.58 19.95 -51.11
N MET A 620 8.45 19.80 -49.79
CA MET A 620 8.07 20.90 -48.89
C MET A 620 9.26 21.49 -48.11
N GLY A 621 10.43 20.84 -48.19
CA GLY A 621 11.53 21.08 -47.27
C GLY A 621 11.14 20.70 -45.83
N TYR A 622 12.11 20.71 -44.91
CA TYR A 622 11.89 20.40 -43.49
C TYR A 622 11.12 21.53 -42.77
N ALA A 623 9.91 21.85 -43.22
CA ALA A 623 9.01 22.81 -42.60
C ALA A 623 7.90 22.05 -41.87
N PRO A 624 7.99 21.83 -40.54
CA PRO A 624 6.85 21.34 -39.78
C PRO A 624 5.65 22.30 -39.97
N LEU A 625 4.41 21.80 -39.83
CA LEU A 625 3.21 22.65 -39.88
C LEU A 625 3.37 23.84 -38.91
N LEU A 626 3.71 25.00 -39.46
CA LEU A 626 3.94 26.22 -38.70
C LEU A 626 2.62 26.63 -38.05
N GLY A 627 2.64 26.78 -36.72
CA GLY A 627 1.49 27.23 -35.95
C GLY A 627 1.00 26.26 -34.88
N PHE A 628 1.54 25.04 -34.73
CA PHE A 628 1.07 24.10 -33.71
C PHE A 628 2.24 23.37 -33.03
N GLY A 629 2.44 23.64 -31.75
CA GLY A 629 3.49 23.04 -30.93
C GLY A 629 3.69 23.81 -29.62
N THR A 630 4.08 23.09 -28.57
CA THR A 630 4.32 23.62 -27.23
C THR A 630 5.82 23.77 -27.00
N ILE A 631 6.25 24.94 -26.53
CA ILE A 631 7.65 25.16 -26.17
C ILE A 631 7.83 24.76 -24.71
N ASN A 632 8.63 23.74 -24.47
CA ASN A 632 9.02 23.32 -23.14
C ASN A 632 10.31 24.00 -22.72
N TRP A 633 10.32 24.55 -21.51
CA TRP A 633 11.47 25.25 -20.96
C TRP A 633 12.13 24.46 -19.84
N ALA A 634 13.41 24.15 -20.00
CA ALA A 634 14.22 23.47 -19.01
C ALA A 634 14.98 24.50 -18.17
N HIS A 635 14.55 24.70 -16.91
CA HIS A 635 15.19 25.62 -15.97
C HIS A 635 16.69 25.32 -15.77
N ALA A 636 17.04 24.03 -15.69
CA ALA A 636 18.42 23.57 -15.50
C ALA A 636 19.38 23.94 -16.65
N LYS A 637 18.88 24.18 -17.86
CA LYS A 637 19.69 24.52 -19.04
C LYS A 637 19.66 26.02 -19.39
N CYS A 638 18.78 26.79 -18.75
CA CYS A 638 18.54 28.18 -19.12
C CYS A 638 19.65 29.11 -18.66
N LEU A 639 20.24 29.89 -19.58
CA LEU A 639 21.23 30.92 -19.24
C LEU A 639 20.62 32.23 -18.74
N GLY A 640 19.30 32.45 -18.91
CA GLY A 640 18.66 33.73 -18.57
C GLY A 640 19.18 34.91 -19.42
N CYS A 641 19.62 34.64 -20.65
CA CYS A 641 20.26 35.59 -21.56
C CYS A 641 19.28 36.43 -22.40
N LYS A 642 17.97 36.19 -22.27
CA LYS A 642 16.88 36.79 -23.07
C LYS A 642 16.95 36.58 -24.59
N SER A 643 17.87 35.76 -25.10
CA SER A 643 18.00 35.52 -26.55
C SER A 643 16.72 34.96 -27.18
N CYS A 644 15.96 34.12 -26.46
CA CYS A 644 14.70 33.56 -26.93
C CYS A 644 13.56 34.60 -27.02
N GLU A 645 13.49 35.54 -26.08
CA GLU A 645 12.55 36.67 -26.08
C GLU A 645 12.85 37.61 -27.25
N ILE A 646 14.12 37.99 -27.43
CA ILE A 646 14.58 38.90 -28.51
C ILE A 646 14.39 38.27 -29.89
N SER A 647 14.63 36.96 -30.02
CA SER A 647 14.57 36.27 -31.30
C SER A 647 13.17 35.77 -31.67
N CYS A 648 12.17 35.94 -30.79
CA CYS A 648 10.81 35.52 -31.09
C CYS A 648 10.13 36.55 -32.00
N PRO A 649 9.81 36.21 -33.27
CA PRO A 649 9.19 37.18 -34.19
C PRO A 649 7.79 37.62 -33.74
N GLU A 650 7.10 36.76 -32.98
CA GLU A 650 5.74 37.01 -32.48
C GLU A 650 5.73 37.55 -31.04
N HIS A 651 6.91 37.82 -30.45
CA HIS A 651 7.06 38.24 -29.05
C HIS A 651 6.32 37.35 -28.04
N ALA A 652 6.26 36.04 -28.34
CA ALA A 652 5.52 35.03 -27.59
C ALA A 652 6.28 34.46 -26.38
N ILE A 653 7.50 34.90 -26.12
CA ILE A 653 8.34 34.40 -25.04
C ILE A 653 8.77 35.58 -24.19
N GLU A 654 8.54 35.50 -22.89
CA GLU A 654 8.92 36.53 -21.93
C GLU A 654 9.77 35.92 -20.83
N LEU A 655 10.91 36.55 -20.49
CA LEU A 655 11.69 36.18 -19.32
C LEU A 655 11.23 37.02 -18.11
N LYS A 656 10.37 36.42 -17.26
CA LYS A 656 9.96 37.06 -16.01
C LYS A 656 11.09 37.07 -14.99
N PRO A 657 11.34 38.21 -14.31
CA PRO A 657 12.42 38.34 -13.32
C PRO A 657 12.01 37.69 -11.99
N THR A 658 11.74 36.38 -11.98
CA THR A 658 11.36 35.62 -10.79
C THR A 658 12.28 34.43 -10.60
N MET A 659 12.68 34.17 -9.36
CA MET A 659 13.52 33.04 -8.97
C MET A 659 12.71 32.05 -8.13
N ASP A 660 12.56 30.84 -8.65
CA ASP A 660 11.90 29.73 -7.97
C ASP A 660 12.90 29.01 -7.05
N ILE A 661 13.13 29.58 -5.86
CA ILE A 661 14.10 29.09 -4.87
C ILE A 661 13.80 27.66 -4.38
N PRO A 662 12.53 27.25 -4.14
CA PRO A 662 12.21 25.88 -3.73
C PRO A 662 12.83 24.81 -4.63
N LYS A 663 12.83 25.03 -5.96
CA LYS A 663 13.41 24.10 -6.94
C LYS A 663 14.92 23.91 -6.78
N PHE A 664 15.65 24.83 -6.15
CA PHE A 664 17.09 24.69 -5.95
C PHE A 664 17.43 23.50 -5.06
N PHE A 665 16.50 23.13 -4.17
CA PHE A 665 16.63 21.99 -3.26
C PHE A 665 16.18 20.67 -3.89
N GLU A 666 15.53 20.72 -5.05
CA GLU A 666 14.99 19.55 -5.77
C GLU A 666 15.96 19.02 -6.83
N PHE A 667 16.91 19.84 -7.29
CA PHE A 667 17.96 19.39 -8.21
C PHE A 667 18.90 18.37 -7.55
N SER A 668 19.16 17.28 -8.26
CA SER A 668 20.20 16.32 -7.92
C SER A 668 21.60 16.90 -8.18
N GLU A 669 22.67 16.30 -7.63
CA GLU A 669 24.04 16.73 -7.93
C GLU A 669 24.41 16.54 -9.42
N ASP A 670 23.75 15.63 -10.13
CA ASP A 670 23.95 15.45 -11.56
C ASP A 670 23.24 16.54 -12.38
N ASP A 671 22.04 16.99 -11.96
CA ASP A 671 21.37 18.15 -12.57
C ASP A 671 22.18 19.45 -12.36
N LEU A 672 22.84 19.58 -11.22
CA LEU A 672 23.74 20.70 -10.92
C LEU A 672 24.98 20.74 -11.83
N LYS A 673 25.41 19.61 -12.41
CA LYS A 673 26.51 19.58 -13.38
C LYS A 673 26.08 20.06 -14.77
N LEU A 674 24.79 19.96 -15.10
CA LEU A 674 24.21 20.44 -16.36
C LEU A 674 23.95 21.96 -16.34
N LEU A 675 23.94 22.57 -15.15
CA LEU A 675 23.83 24.02 -14.97
C LEU A 675 25.15 24.72 -15.34
N PRO A 676 25.08 25.97 -15.81
CA PRO A 676 26.26 26.82 -15.95
C PRO A 676 27.02 26.92 -14.61
N ALA A 677 28.36 26.86 -14.64
CA ALA A 677 29.20 26.79 -13.44
C ALA A 677 28.84 27.83 -12.37
N ASN A 678 28.55 29.07 -12.79
CA ASN A 678 28.18 30.16 -11.88
C ASN A 678 26.83 29.93 -11.18
N LYS A 679 25.86 29.32 -11.86
CA LYS A 679 24.54 28.99 -11.28
C LYS A 679 24.62 27.78 -10.37
N ALA A 680 25.36 26.75 -10.78
CA ALA A 680 25.59 25.56 -9.96
C ALA A 680 26.26 25.93 -8.63
N ALA A 681 27.29 26.79 -8.68
CA ALA A 681 27.93 27.33 -7.48
C ALA A 681 26.95 28.11 -6.60
N PHE A 682 26.16 29.01 -7.18
CA PHE A 682 25.16 29.77 -6.45
C PHE A 682 24.10 28.87 -5.78
N TYR A 683 23.59 27.85 -6.46
CA TYR A 683 22.60 26.91 -5.88
C TYR A 683 23.20 26.09 -4.74
N ARG A 684 24.44 25.60 -4.89
CA ARG A 684 25.15 24.90 -3.80
C ARG A 684 25.36 25.80 -2.59
N THR A 685 25.76 27.05 -2.80
CA THR A 685 25.93 28.02 -1.71
C THR A 685 24.61 28.29 -0.99
N VAL A 686 23.52 28.54 -1.73
CA VAL A 686 22.18 28.74 -1.13
C VAL A 686 21.71 27.50 -0.37
N ARG A 687 21.92 26.29 -0.91
CA ARG A 687 21.62 25.03 -0.20
C ARG A 687 22.43 24.89 1.10
N SER A 688 23.72 25.21 1.07
CA SER A 688 24.61 25.09 2.24
C SER A 688 24.32 26.10 3.36
N LEU A 689 23.77 27.26 3.02
CA LEU A 689 23.48 28.34 3.95
C LEU A 689 22.04 28.30 4.50
N ALA A 690 21.16 27.51 3.89
CA ALA A 690 19.76 27.45 4.28
C ALA A 690 19.55 26.63 5.55
N THR A 691 18.98 27.26 6.58
CA THR A 691 18.57 26.61 7.84
C THR A 691 17.21 25.91 7.75
N ALA A 692 16.40 26.24 6.75
CA ALA A 692 15.12 25.61 6.43
C ALA A 692 14.81 25.70 4.93
N LYS A 693 14.02 24.75 4.38
CA LYS A 693 13.60 24.75 2.97
C LYS A 693 12.65 25.94 2.71
N PRO A 694 13.00 26.88 1.81
CA PRO A 694 12.12 28.01 1.48
C PRO A 694 10.85 27.55 0.76
N SER A 695 9.72 28.21 1.03
CA SER A 695 8.41 27.86 0.46
C SER A 695 7.97 28.75 -0.71
N GLY A 696 8.63 29.88 -0.96
CA GLY A 696 8.19 30.89 -1.94
C GLY A 696 9.24 31.26 -2.98
N SER A 697 8.76 31.72 -4.14
CA SER A 697 9.59 32.36 -5.17
C SER A 697 9.96 33.80 -4.78
N VAL A 698 11.10 34.29 -5.27
CA VAL A 698 11.59 35.67 -5.03
C VAL A 698 11.56 36.47 -6.32
N ALA A 699 10.96 37.66 -6.28
CA ALA A 699 10.99 38.60 -7.39
C ALA A 699 12.35 39.32 -7.45
N LEU A 700 12.94 39.39 -8.64
CA LEU A 700 14.16 40.12 -8.93
C LEU A 700 13.83 41.51 -9.50
N LYS A 701 14.81 42.43 -9.40
CA LYS A 701 14.72 43.70 -10.10
C LYS A 701 14.76 43.46 -11.62
N GLU A 702 13.94 44.19 -12.36
CA GLU A 702 13.92 44.13 -13.83
C GLU A 702 15.32 44.36 -14.40
N GLY A 703 15.69 43.53 -15.38
CA GLY A 703 17.00 43.60 -16.03
C GLY A 703 18.13 42.84 -15.33
N SER A 704 17.86 42.10 -14.25
CA SER A 704 18.86 41.23 -13.60
C SER A 704 19.31 40.10 -14.55
N PRO A 705 20.56 40.10 -15.06
CA PRO A 705 21.00 39.11 -16.03
C PRO A 705 21.22 37.75 -15.36
N GLY A 706 20.81 36.68 -16.03
CA GLY A 706 21.14 35.32 -15.61
C GLY A 706 20.07 34.60 -14.78
N PHE A 707 19.07 35.28 -14.20
CA PHE A 707 18.04 34.62 -13.39
C PHE A 707 16.65 35.10 -13.78
N GLY A 708 15.75 34.14 -14.02
CA GLY A 708 14.37 34.41 -14.44
C GLY A 708 13.67 33.15 -14.91
N LYS A 709 12.34 33.21 -14.96
CA LYS A 709 11.46 32.16 -15.45
C LYS A 709 11.03 32.50 -16.87
N VAL A 710 11.25 31.60 -17.82
CA VAL A 710 10.74 31.79 -19.18
C VAL A 710 9.27 31.37 -19.18
N GLU A 711 8.40 32.29 -19.56
CA GLU A 711 7.00 32.02 -19.81
C GLU A 711 6.72 32.18 -21.31
N VAL A 712 5.95 31.25 -21.85
CA VAL A 712 5.61 31.20 -23.26
C VAL A 712 4.14 31.46 -23.40
N ASP A 713 3.79 32.51 -24.13
CA ASP A 713 2.43 32.78 -24.53
C ASP A 713 2.08 31.91 -25.75
N LEU A 714 1.34 30.84 -25.48
CA LEU A 714 0.87 29.93 -26.52
C LEU A 714 -0.07 30.61 -27.51
N TRP A 715 -0.67 31.75 -27.18
CA TRP A 715 -1.52 32.54 -28.09
C TRP A 715 -0.71 33.07 -29.28
N LEU A 716 0.47 33.60 -28.99
CA LEU A 716 1.35 34.26 -29.96
C LEU A 716 2.35 33.28 -30.58
N CYS A 717 2.73 32.22 -29.89
CA CYS A 717 3.80 31.34 -30.33
C CYS A 717 3.39 30.53 -31.57
N VAL A 718 3.87 30.88 -32.76
CA VAL A 718 3.64 30.13 -34.01
C VAL A 718 4.53 28.88 -34.18
N ALA A 719 5.19 28.42 -33.10
CA ALA A 719 6.07 27.25 -33.11
C ALA A 719 7.16 27.26 -34.22
N CYS A 720 7.66 28.45 -34.59
CA CYS A 720 8.63 28.63 -35.69
C CYS A 720 10.04 28.08 -35.42
N ARG A 721 10.30 27.55 -34.22
CA ARG A 721 11.60 27.05 -33.73
C ARG A 721 12.73 28.08 -33.66
N THR A 722 12.49 29.36 -33.98
CA THR A 722 13.52 30.41 -33.96
C THR A 722 14.14 30.57 -32.57
N CYS A 723 13.31 30.57 -31.52
CA CYS A 723 13.75 30.67 -30.14
C CYS A 723 14.64 29.50 -29.69
N ILE A 724 14.40 28.29 -30.21
CA ILE A 724 15.21 27.09 -29.95
C ILE A 724 16.54 27.18 -30.66
N ARG A 725 16.51 27.49 -31.98
CA ARG A 725 17.72 27.65 -32.79
C ARG A 725 18.66 28.74 -32.27
N ARG A 726 18.10 29.77 -31.65
CA ARG A 726 18.84 30.91 -31.09
C ARG A 726 19.12 30.77 -29.60
N CYS A 727 18.72 29.68 -28.95
CA CYS A 727 18.96 29.47 -27.52
C CYS A 727 20.41 28.99 -27.30
N PRO A 728 21.28 29.78 -26.65
CA PRO A 728 22.69 29.42 -26.48
C PRO A 728 22.94 28.46 -25.29
N GLY A 729 21.93 27.71 -24.85
CA GLY A 729 22.05 26.76 -23.73
C GLY A 729 22.95 25.56 -24.06
N PRO A 730 23.42 24.80 -23.04
CA PRO A 730 24.35 23.69 -23.23
C PRO A 730 23.74 22.53 -24.04
N GLU A 731 24.55 21.94 -24.94
CA GLU A 731 24.33 20.82 -25.89
C GLU A 731 23.07 20.84 -26.80
N SER A 732 21.89 21.21 -26.29
CA SER A 732 20.60 21.18 -27.01
C SER A 732 19.76 22.47 -26.84
N GLY A 733 20.29 23.50 -26.17
CA GLY A 733 19.50 24.67 -25.76
C GLY A 733 18.59 24.39 -24.56
N ALA A 734 17.99 25.46 -24.01
CA ALA A 734 17.10 25.40 -22.84
C ALA A 734 15.61 25.34 -23.19
N LEU A 735 15.28 25.41 -24.47
CA LEU A 735 13.93 25.35 -25.00
C LEU A 735 13.85 24.15 -25.94
N ASP A 736 12.80 23.36 -25.81
CA ASP A 736 12.47 22.29 -26.74
C ASP A 736 11.07 22.53 -27.32
N LEU A 737 10.81 22.07 -28.55
CA LEU A 737 9.49 22.16 -29.17
C LEU A 737 8.90 20.76 -29.26
N GLU A 738 7.91 20.50 -28.42
CA GLU A 738 7.06 19.35 -28.61
C GLU A 738 6.01 19.67 -29.67
N LEU A 739 5.87 18.79 -30.65
CA LEU A 739 4.81 18.84 -31.66
C LEU A 739 3.49 18.34 -31.06
N LYS A 740 3.15 18.84 -29.88
CA LYS A 740 1.88 18.62 -29.21
C LYS A 740 1.17 19.95 -29.10
N TRP A 741 -0.14 19.96 -29.35
CA TRP A 741 -0.95 21.16 -29.23
C TRP A 741 -1.98 21.00 -28.13
N SER A 742 -1.87 21.81 -27.09
CA SER A 742 -2.80 21.77 -25.96
C SER A 742 -4.09 22.54 -26.29
N LEU A 743 -5.12 21.82 -26.71
CA LEU A 743 -6.46 22.38 -26.92
C LEU A 743 -7.08 22.97 -25.64
N PRO A 744 -6.96 22.35 -24.43
CA PRO A 744 -7.54 22.90 -23.22
C PRO A 744 -7.04 24.29 -22.86
N GLU A 745 -5.73 24.52 -22.90
CA GLU A 745 -5.14 25.82 -22.52
C GLU A 745 -5.54 26.93 -23.50
N VAL A 746 -5.58 26.60 -24.79
CA VAL A 746 -5.96 27.56 -25.84
C VAL A 746 -7.44 27.95 -25.74
N VAL A 747 -8.33 26.98 -25.47
CA VAL A 747 -9.76 27.26 -25.30
C VAL A 747 -10.03 28.04 -23.99
N LYS A 748 -9.35 27.71 -22.88
CA LYS A 748 -9.46 28.47 -21.61
C LYS A 748 -9.07 29.94 -21.78
N ALA A 749 -7.99 30.22 -22.50
CA ALA A 749 -7.53 31.58 -22.75
C ALA A 749 -8.53 32.40 -23.60
N MET A 750 -9.21 31.77 -24.57
CA MET A 750 -10.27 32.43 -25.36
C MET A 750 -11.48 32.82 -24.51
N THR A 751 -11.98 31.90 -23.68
CA THR A 751 -13.12 32.17 -22.79
C THR A 751 -12.82 33.23 -21.72
N ALA A 752 -11.54 33.49 -21.43
CA ALA A 752 -11.12 34.51 -20.48
C ALA A 752 -10.98 35.92 -21.09
N GLN A 753 -10.91 36.03 -22.43
CA GLN A 753 -10.80 37.31 -23.16
C GLN A 753 -12.09 37.74 -23.88
N SER A 754 -13.05 36.82 -24.06
CA SER A 754 -14.43 37.10 -24.47
C SER A 754 -15.29 37.47 -23.27
#